data_AF-A0A7X7MC06-F1
#
_entry.id   AF-A0A7X7MC06-F1
#
_cell.length_a   1.000
_cell.length_b   1.000
_cell.length_c   1.000
_cell.angle_alpha   90.00
_cell.angle_beta   90.00
_cell.angle_gamma   90.00
#
_symmetry.space_group_name_H-M   'P 1'
#
loop_
_entity.id
_entity.type
_entity.pdbx_description
1 polymer ?
#
loop_
_entity_poly.entity_id
_entity_poly.type
_entity_poly.pdbx_seq_one_letter_code
_entity_poly.pdbx_strand_id
1 'polypeptide(L)'
;MIATGANPPATSVFAAKELAGYLGRMCGGAFEVVEGDAPAGRPCILVGAPCDVTAFDGIRLRVKDGILDVTGQQPRGPLYAVYELLERLGCGFWANDNESVPERKDITVADDLSYDYAPPFTLRYNIGTTATYNPRWCPKARLNGNRGTPKEMGGNYFVDMGESTLGLTDGELCRETFAVHPDWYAYSKAKRERVPQQVCMTNPKVLEKVVELAGAIMEKTPNREFLACSYADVPLRCQCPACDALVEREGSPSALLLNVVNYLARAMAADYPNLTITFLAYNANSIKPPANMPVEPNVACVFANIWRNYAVPPPPTGNLARWCELTRNRVYIWDYGAMFNNYIMPTPTVDLHGPTMRVYRDLKCPGVFAQLSQDETSDCIDLSCWLYGKMAWNPDQDEWKLIDQWCDGALGAGAPFLKQWLRMEAEYRPNIKVLGHAEADNRVCLTPELLLRGNALFLDALDAVKGDERRTRQLEQMYGSILSVMVERYNFDIGETAKQLAATNAAEAARLHVSPLPTREDYYLQFERTCKKFKCGWLGEFEGSACVRIHHGEILRVVRGKKRFAPPWTFQNPVSKIPVQDPFVTWDAKAGCYYLLYTCGDQVEIRRGKNAAGLADSNDRSVAWRPPSKNAPVSGNITAPELHCGRDGKWYIYASGSDGMTIPTGSSSVEDTGLDEMGLGDDLMGVEESLKGNRSFTDMIQASENRLFVLQSKTDDPFGGFEFKGILDKTVSALDPTVFADGDGTLYMCYAQQAAGTKLVMRKMKDNLSFDPASMPVVVVNSHGTADVFEAPTVLARDGRLFLVYSCFGRWSNAGMMKICEYAGKDIARASSWNGRAARNFLVPGNKLNSMAEQKDRFAQCLGPGHASFFTSPDGTELWCAYHGMQRPNAGTGPADVYLFIQRVDFADDGSPDMGKPEIAGENPENKSAPPTTCFIIPSGELWTPIPE
;
A
#
# COMPACT_ATOMS: atom_id res chain seq x y z
N MET A 1 19.41 46.27 -16.77
CA MET A 1 18.82 46.63 -15.47
C MET A 1 17.36 46.17 -15.47
N ILE A 2 16.90 45.68 -14.33
CA ILE A 2 15.49 45.37 -14.08
C ILE A 2 15.02 46.31 -12.96
N ALA A 3 14.00 47.10 -13.22
CA ALA A 3 13.39 48.03 -12.28
C ALA A 3 12.05 47.49 -11.77
N THR A 4 11.62 47.86 -10.58
CA THR A 4 10.33 47.42 -10.00
C THR A 4 9.33 48.54 -9.73
N GLY A 5 9.69 49.78 -10.05
CA GLY A 5 8.96 50.97 -9.63
C GLY A 5 9.22 51.34 -8.17
N ALA A 6 8.72 52.50 -7.74
CA ALA A 6 8.83 52.93 -6.34
C ALA A 6 7.91 52.14 -5.39
N ASN A 7 8.42 51.71 -4.23
CA ASN A 7 7.70 50.95 -3.19
C ASN A 7 6.97 49.70 -3.70
N PRO A 8 7.69 48.78 -4.38
CA PRO A 8 7.07 47.60 -4.98
C PRO A 8 6.53 46.62 -3.92
N PRO A 9 5.44 45.89 -4.19
CA PRO A 9 5.05 44.73 -3.39
C PRO A 9 6.16 43.68 -3.36
N ALA A 10 6.27 42.92 -2.27
CA ALA A 10 7.26 41.85 -2.12
C ALA A 10 7.23 40.83 -3.27
N THR A 11 6.05 40.58 -3.85
CA THR A 11 5.86 39.71 -5.01
C THR A 11 6.52 40.23 -6.28
N SER A 12 6.54 41.55 -6.47
CA SER A 12 7.16 42.20 -7.62
C SER A 12 8.68 42.20 -7.49
N VAL A 13 9.20 42.39 -6.27
CA VAL A 13 10.64 42.24 -5.99
C VAL A 13 11.09 40.81 -6.22
N PHE A 14 10.32 39.82 -5.76
CA PHE A 14 10.61 38.42 -6.01
C PHE A 14 10.60 38.11 -7.51
N ALA A 15 9.56 38.51 -8.24
CA ALA A 15 9.45 38.31 -9.68
C ALA A 15 10.63 38.92 -10.45
N ALA A 16 11.08 40.11 -10.08
CA ALA A 16 12.24 40.76 -10.69
C ALA A 16 13.55 39.99 -10.44
N LYS A 17 13.76 39.50 -9.21
CA LYS A 17 14.91 38.65 -8.86
C LYS A 17 14.89 37.32 -9.60
N GLU A 18 13.71 36.71 -9.72
CA GLU A 18 13.50 35.49 -10.49
C GLU A 18 13.90 35.72 -11.96
N LEU A 19 13.37 36.77 -12.58
CA LEU A 19 13.73 37.15 -13.96
C LEU A 19 15.23 37.39 -14.11
N ALA A 20 15.84 38.16 -13.20
CA ALA A 20 17.27 38.43 -13.20
C ALA A 20 18.10 37.15 -13.15
N GLY A 21 17.71 36.19 -12.30
CA GLY A 21 18.38 34.90 -12.15
C GLY A 21 18.34 34.07 -13.44
N TYR A 22 17.18 33.98 -14.10
CA TYR A 22 17.05 33.23 -15.35
C TYR A 22 17.78 33.92 -16.51
N LEU A 23 17.62 35.23 -16.69
CA LEU A 23 18.36 35.97 -17.73
C LEU A 23 19.88 35.86 -17.53
N GLY A 24 20.34 35.85 -16.27
CA GLY A 24 21.74 35.64 -15.97
C GLY A 24 22.25 34.24 -16.32
N ARG A 25 21.45 33.20 -16.07
CA ARG A 25 21.74 31.83 -16.53
C ARG A 25 21.75 31.71 -18.05
N MET A 26 20.87 32.45 -18.75
CA MET A 26 20.80 32.44 -20.22
C MET A 26 22.00 33.15 -20.86
N CYS A 27 22.38 34.34 -20.37
CA CYS A 27 23.40 35.19 -21.00
C CYS A 27 24.80 35.08 -20.40
N GLY A 28 24.95 34.47 -19.22
CA GLY A 28 26.20 34.44 -18.47
C GLY A 28 26.60 35.78 -17.83
N GLY A 29 25.68 36.75 -17.77
CA GLY A 29 25.91 38.09 -17.21
C GLY A 29 24.91 38.46 -16.11
N ALA A 30 25.33 39.23 -15.11
CA ALA A 30 24.46 39.62 -14.01
C ALA A 30 23.49 40.74 -14.40
N PHE A 31 22.21 40.60 -14.02
CA PHE A 31 21.19 41.64 -14.16
C PHE A 31 20.94 42.29 -12.80
N GLU A 32 21.24 43.58 -12.68
CA GLU A 32 20.95 44.35 -11.47
C GLU A 32 19.42 44.58 -11.34
N VAL A 33 18.88 44.29 -10.15
CA VAL A 33 17.50 44.61 -9.76
C VAL A 33 17.52 45.88 -8.92
N VAL A 34 16.81 46.92 -9.37
CA VAL A 34 16.73 48.22 -8.69
C VAL A 34 15.28 48.51 -8.30
N GLU A 35 15.08 48.90 -7.04
CA GLU A 35 13.80 49.40 -6.56
C GLU A 35 13.69 50.89 -6.87
N GLY A 36 12.90 51.22 -7.89
CA GLY A 36 12.77 52.57 -8.43
C GLY A 36 12.21 52.57 -9.84
N ASP A 37 11.90 53.75 -10.35
CA ASP A 37 11.33 53.92 -11.70
C ASP A 37 12.36 53.64 -12.80
N ALA A 38 11.86 53.34 -14.00
CA ALA A 38 12.71 53.12 -15.16
C ALA A 38 13.53 54.39 -15.49
N PRO A 39 14.85 54.28 -15.70
CA PRO A 39 15.69 55.44 -16.04
C PRO A 39 15.34 56.02 -17.41
N ALA A 40 15.18 57.34 -17.48
CA ALA A 40 14.83 58.03 -18.72
C ALA A 40 15.91 57.82 -19.82
N GLY A 41 15.48 57.45 -21.03
CA GLY A 41 16.35 57.35 -22.21
C GLY A 41 17.29 56.14 -22.25
N ARG A 42 17.07 55.12 -21.41
CA ARG A 42 17.83 53.86 -21.44
C ARG A 42 16.89 52.66 -21.47
N PRO A 43 17.19 51.61 -22.26
CA PRO A 43 16.42 50.37 -22.24
C PRO A 43 16.39 49.75 -20.85
N CYS A 44 15.20 49.37 -20.40
CA CYS A 44 14.96 48.82 -19.07
C CYS A 44 13.83 47.77 -19.12
N ILE A 45 13.87 46.80 -18.21
CA ILE A 45 12.74 45.90 -17.97
C ILE A 45 12.06 46.36 -16.68
N LEU A 46 10.77 46.70 -16.75
CA LEU A 46 9.99 47.15 -15.61
C LEU A 46 9.06 46.04 -15.12
N VAL A 47 9.30 45.52 -13.91
CA VAL A 47 8.58 44.37 -13.36
C VAL A 47 7.61 44.80 -12.26
N GLY A 48 6.33 44.46 -12.41
CA GLY A 48 5.31 44.65 -11.37
C GLY A 48 4.87 46.10 -11.13
N ALA A 49 5.20 47.02 -12.03
CA ALA A 49 4.69 48.39 -11.98
C ALA A 49 3.15 48.43 -12.04
N PRO A 50 2.50 49.43 -11.41
CA PRO A 50 1.05 49.57 -11.43
C PRO A 50 0.49 49.53 -12.86
N CYS A 51 -0.57 48.74 -13.07
CA CYS A 51 -1.26 48.62 -14.34
C CYS A 51 -2.78 48.61 -14.16
N ASP A 52 -3.52 48.82 -15.24
CA ASP A 52 -4.98 48.79 -15.32
C ASP A 52 -5.55 47.37 -15.54
N VAL A 53 -4.71 46.33 -15.45
CA VAL A 53 -5.15 44.93 -15.54
C VAL A 53 -5.89 44.57 -14.25
N THR A 54 -7.21 44.42 -14.35
CA THR A 54 -8.10 44.16 -13.22
C THR A 54 -8.58 42.71 -13.13
N ALA A 55 -8.46 41.93 -14.20
CA ALA A 55 -8.83 40.52 -14.21
C ALA A 55 -7.95 39.68 -13.26
N PHE A 56 -8.54 38.71 -12.58
CA PHE A 56 -7.87 37.89 -11.57
C PHE A 56 -6.66 37.14 -12.15
N ASP A 57 -5.50 37.29 -11.52
CA ASP A 57 -4.21 36.75 -12.01
C ASP A 57 -3.85 37.17 -13.45
N GLY A 58 -4.45 38.24 -13.97
CA GLY A 58 -4.17 38.77 -15.30
C GLY A 58 -2.74 39.27 -15.44
N ILE A 59 -2.17 39.15 -16.64
CA ILE A 59 -0.79 39.51 -16.97
C ILE A 59 -0.71 40.43 -18.18
N ARG A 60 0.37 41.20 -18.26
CA ARG A 60 0.74 42.08 -19.36
C ARG A 60 2.23 41.97 -19.66
N LEU A 61 2.55 41.78 -20.93
CA LEU A 61 3.88 41.98 -21.51
C LEU A 61 3.77 43.05 -22.59
N ARG A 62 4.47 44.18 -22.42
CA ARG A 62 4.39 45.27 -23.38
C ARG A 62 5.72 45.96 -23.57
N VAL A 63 6.13 46.19 -24.82
CA VAL A 63 7.23 47.11 -25.13
C VAL A 63 6.67 48.48 -25.47
N LYS A 64 7.19 49.52 -24.81
CA LYS A 64 6.84 50.92 -25.09
C LYS A 64 8.03 51.82 -24.78
N ASP A 65 8.38 52.70 -25.71
CA ASP A 65 9.46 53.69 -25.55
C ASP A 65 10.81 53.08 -25.12
N GLY A 66 11.11 51.85 -25.59
CA GLY A 66 12.32 51.11 -25.23
C GLY A 66 12.29 50.44 -23.84
N ILE A 67 11.13 50.44 -23.16
CA ILE A 67 10.90 49.79 -21.87
C ILE A 67 10.04 48.55 -22.09
N LEU A 68 10.45 47.41 -21.52
CA LEU A 68 9.65 46.19 -21.47
C LEU A 68 8.91 46.11 -20.14
N ASP A 69 7.61 46.38 -20.15
CA ASP A 69 6.71 46.22 -19.02
C ASP A 69 6.31 44.75 -18.87
N VAL A 70 6.63 44.18 -17.70
CA VAL A 70 6.31 42.81 -17.29
C VAL A 70 5.51 42.89 -15.99
N THR A 71 4.20 42.97 -16.09
CA THR A 71 3.34 43.27 -14.94
C THR A 71 2.00 42.54 -15.01
N GLY A 72 1.15 42.72 -14.00
CA GLY A 72 -0.16 42.09 -13.93
C GLY A 72 -0.90 42.41 -12.64
N GLN A 73 -2.07 41.80 -12.48
CA GLN A 73 -2.91 41.94 -11.30
C GLN A 73 -2.22 41.33 -10.07
N GLN A 74 -2.11 42.09 -8.99
CA GLN A 74 -1.47 41.64 -7.75
C GLN A 74 -2.36 40.64 -6.99
N PRO A 75 -1.80 39.66 -6.26
CA PRO A 75 -0.38 39.54 -5.92
C PRO A 75 0.46 38.66 -6.87
N ARG A 76 -0.16 37.81 -7.71
CA ARG A 76 0.57 36.80 -8.52
C ARG A 76 0.87 37.22 -9.95
N GLY A 77 0.09 38.15 -10.53
CA GLY A 77 0.20 38.57 -11.93
C GLY A 77 1.63 38.92 -12.38
N PRO A 78 2.41 39.74 -11.63
CA PRO A 78 3.79 40.03 -12.01
C PRO A 78 4.69 38.79 -12.13
N LEU A 79 4.56 37.83 -11.21
CA LEU A 79 5.34 36.59 -11.25
C LEU A 79 4.89 35.70 -12.43
N TYR A 80 3.60 35.63 -12.71
CA TYR A 80 3.11 34.93 -13.89
C TYR A 80 3.55 35.60 -15.20
N ALA A 81 3.58 36.93 -15.26
CA ALA A 81 4.10 37.66 -16.42
C ALA A 81 5.58 37.35 -16.65
N VAL A 82 6.40 37.29 -15.57
CA VAL A 82 7.80 36.86 -15.65
C VAL A 82 7.93 35.45 -16.22
N TYR A 83 7.17 34.47 -15.70
CA TYR A 83 7.23 33.11 -16.26
C TYR A 83 6.70 33.04 -17.70
N GLU A 84 5.73 33.87 -18.09
CA GLU A 84 5.26 33.96 -19.49
C GLU A 84 6.37 34.44 -20.42
N LEU A 85 7.09 35.49 -20.01
CA LEU A 85 8.24 35.99 -20.76
C LEU A 85 9.33 34.93 -20.86
N LEU A 86 9.67 34.27 -19.75
CA LEU A 86 10.71 33.23 -19.72
C LEU A 86 10.37 32.05 -20.64
N GLU A 87 9.11 31.60 -20.68
CA GLU A 87 8.67 30.55 -21.59
C GLU A 87 8.77 30.98 -23.06
N ARG A 88 8.43 32.23 -23.38
CA ARG A 88 8.61 32.81 -24.73
C ARG A 88 10.08 32.91 -25.14
N LEU A 89 10.98 33.10 -24.17
CA LEU A 89 12.43 33.08 -24.38
C LEU A 89 13.00 31.65 -24.48
N GLY A 90 12.16 30.62 -24.31
CA GLY A 90 12.51 29.21 -24.47
C GLY A 90 12.84 28.49 -23.17
N CYS A 91 12.60 29.09 -22.00
CA CYS A 91 12.66 28.36 -20.74
C CYS A 91 11.53 27.33 -20.65
N GLY A 92 11.77 26.22 -19.96
CA GLY A 92 10.77 25.19 -19.72
C GLY A 92 10.83 24.71 -18.28
N PHE A 93 9.66 24.62 -17.65
CA PHE A 93 9.50 24.29 -16.22
C PHE A 93 8.76 22.97 -16.04
N TRP A 94 9.41 21.86 -16.34
CA TRP A 94 8.75 20.56 -16.58
C TRP A 94 8.35 19.83 -15.30
N ALA A 95 9.19 19.91 -14.27
CA ALA A 95 8.98 19.40 -12.91
C ALA A 95 9.80 20.23 -11.91
N ASN A 96 9.75 19.91 -10.61
CA ASN A 96 10.47 20.67 -9.58
C ASN A 96 11.99 20.76 -9.84
N ASP A 97 12.62 19.64 -10.20
CA ASP A 97 14.05 19.53 -10.46
C ASP A 97 14.38 19.32 -11.95
N ASN A 98 13.41 19.56 -12.84
CA ASN A 98 13.56 19.39 -14.28
C ASN A 98 13.15 20.66 -15.02
N GLU A 99 14.14 21.48 -15.35
CA GLU A 99 13.96 22.72 -16.11
C GLU A 99 14.95 22.81 -17.26
N SER A 100 14.51 23.40 -18.36
CA SER A 100 15.38 23.78 -19.48
C SER A 100 15.56 25.29 -19.49
N VAL A 101 16.81 25.76 -19.51
CA VAL A 101 17.14 27.19 -19.65
C VAL A 101 18.11 27.33 -20.83
N PRO A 102 17.72 27.98 -21.92
CA PRO A 102 18.55 28.05 -23.12
C PRO A 102 19.71 29.04 -22.92
N GLU A 103 20.91 28.63 -23.30
CA GLU A 103 22.07 29.53 -23.34
C GLU A 103 22.00 30.41 -24.61
N ARG A 104 22.00 31.73 -24.43
CA ARG A 104 21.93 32.72 -25.52
C ARG A 104 22.73 33.96 -25.15
N LYS A 105 23.66 34.36 -26.03
CA LYS A 105 24.43 35.60 -25.87
C LYS A 105 23.55 36.85 -25.92
N ASP A 106 22.58 36.84 -26.83
CA ASP A 106 21.67 37.96 -27.04
C ASP A 106 20.22 37.51 -26.81
N ILE A 107 19.47 38.33 -26.08
CA ILE A 107 18.04 38.16 -25.86
C ILE A 107 17.32 39.31 -26.57
N THR A 108 16.38 38.96 -27.44
CA THR A 108 15.61 39.93 -28.22
C THR A 108 14.12 39.74 -27.94
N VAL A 109 13.42 40.84 -27.75
CA VAL A 109 11.96 40.93 -27.70
C VAL A 109 11.51 41.83 -28.85
N ALA A 110 10.32 41.58 -29.39
CA ALA A 110 9.78 42.40 -30.47
C ALA A 110 9.42 43.80 -29.95
N ASP A 111 9.78 44.85 -30.70
CA ASP A 111 9.51 46.25 -30.32
C ASP A 111 8.01 46.58 -30.24
N ASP A 112 7.18 45.79 -30.92
CA ASP A 112 5.71 45.88 -30.93
C ASP A 112 5.04 44.82 -30.03
N LEU A 113 5.80 44.14 -29.16
CA LEU A 113 5.24 43.18 -28.21
C LEU A 113 4.14 43.85 -27.37
N SER A 114 2.92 43.35 -27.49
CA SER A 114 1.78 43.73 -26.67
C SER A 114 0.92 42.50 -26.44
N TYR A 115 0.93 41.99 -25.21
CA TYR A 115 0.22 40.80 -24.83
C TYR A 115 -0.42 40.99 -23.46
N ASP A 116 -1.75 40.97 -23.44
CA ASP A 116 -2.57 40.97 -22.24
C ASP A 116 -3.35 39.67 -22.19
N TYR A 117 -3.34 38.99 -21.04
CA TYR A 117 -4.05 37.73 -20.89
C TYR A 117 -4.53 37.54 -19.46
N ALA A 118 -5.71 36.93 -19.28
CA ALA A 118 -6.20 36.50 -18.00
C ALA A 118 -6.84 35.10 -18.12
N PRO A 119 -6.57 34.20 -17.16
CA PRO A 119 -7.13 32.85 -17.19
C PRO A 119 -8.65 32.86 -16.92
N PRO A 120 -9.42 31.94 -17.52
CA PRO A 120 -10.87 31.85 -17.30
C PRO A 120 -11.25 31.30 -15.91
N PHE A 121 -10.34 30.55 -15.27
CA PHE A 121 -10.53 29.97 -13.95
C PHE A 121 -9.76 30.77 -12.89
N THR A 122 -10.42 31.21 -11.83
CA THR A 122 -9.77 31.86 -10.68
C THR A 122 -9.06 30.82 -9.80
N LEU A 123 -9.69 29.68 -9.54
CA LEU A 123 -9.07 28.52 -8.89
C LEU A 123 -8.48 27.57 -9.94
N ARG A 124 -7.19 27.25 -9.78
CA ARG A 124 -6.37 26.38 -10.60
C ARG A 124 -5.42 25.63 -9.67
N TYR A 125 -5.88 24.48 -9.19
CA TYR A 125 -5.19 23.71 -8.16
C TYR A 125 -5.28 22.20 -8.45
N ASN A 126 -4.24 21.46 -8.13
CA ASN A 126 -4.30 20.00 -8.10
C ASN A 126 -3.48 19.45 -6.92
N ILE A 127 -3.83 18.25 -6.45
CA ILE A 127 -3.07 17.50 -5.45
C ILE A 127 -2.33 16.31 -6.05
N GLY A 128 -1.53 16.53 -7.09
CA GLY A 128 -0.55 15.52 -7.51
C GLY A 128 0.75 15.63 -6.71
N THR A 129 1.54 14.55 -6.65
CA THR A 129 2.82 14.49 -5.91
C THR A 129 3.67 15.74 -6.14
N THR A 130 3.91 16.09 -7.40
CA THR A 130 4.74 17.23 -7.80
C THR A 130 4.21 18.55 -7.24
N ALA A 131 2.93 18.83 -7.41
CA ALA A 131 2.32 20.09 -6.99
C ALA A 131 2.13 20.19 -5.46
N THR A 132 1.88 19.08 -4.79
CA THR A 132 1.67 19.04 -3.33
C THR A 132 2.98 19.28 -2.59
N TYR A 133 4.04 18.57 -2.95
CA TYR A 133 5.31 18.60 -2.21
C TYR A 133 6.28 19.69 -2.67
N ASN A 134 6.03 20.33 -3.81
CA ASN A 134 6.90 21.37 -4.37
C ASN A 134 6.18 22.71 -4.56
N PRO A 135 5.81 23.41 -3.47
CA PRO A 135 4.98 24.61 -3.52
C PRO A 135 5.58 25.80 -4.29
N ARG A 136 6.92 25.84 -4.44
CA ARG A 136 7.63 26.86 -5.22
C ARG A 136 7.57 26.61 -6.71
N TRP A 137 7.32 25.37 -7.13
CA TRP A 137 7.16 25.01 -8.53
C TRP A 137 5.76 25.35 -9.06
N CYS A 138 4.73 25.30 -8.22
CA CYS A 138 3.33 25.55 -8.61
C CYS A 138 3.11 26.81 -9.48
N PRO A 139 3.69 27.98 -9.17
CA PRO A 139 3.51 29.16 -10.01
C PRO A 139 4.07 29.02 -11.43
N LYS A 140 5.15 28.24 -11.62
CA LYS A 140 5.75 27.93 -12.93
C LYS A 140 4.80 27.10 -13.80
N ALA A 141 4.05 26.20 -13.16
CA ALA A 141 2.98 25.43 -13.79
C ALA A 141 1.63 26.18 -13.90
N ARG A 142 1.56 27.48 -13.56
CA ARG A 142 0.33 28.31 -13.57
C ARG A 142 -0.74 27.94 -12.53
N LEU A 143 -0.37 27.18 -11.50
CA LEU A 143 -1.24 26.85 -10.37
C LEU A 143 -1.23 27.98 -9.34
N ASN A 144 -2.32 28.14 -8.56
CA ASN A 144 -2.44 29.21 -7.56
C ASN A 144 -1.55 29.03 -6.30
N GLY A 145 -0.66 28.03 -6.28
CA GLY A 145 0.11 27.67 -5.09
C GLY A 145 -0.69 26.82 -4.10
N ASN A 146 -0.01 26.30 -3.08
CA ASN A 146 -0.60 25.52 -1.98
C ASN A 146 -0.25 26.14 -0.62
N ARG A 147 -0.65 25.51 0.51
CA ARG A 147 -0.41 26.06 1.86
C ARG A 147 1.07 26.36 2.15
N GLY A 148 2.00 25.68 1.48
CA GLY A 148 3.44 25.90 1.58
C GLY A 148 4.00 26.96 0.61
N THR A 149 3.19 27.55 -0.27
CA THR A 149 3.66 28.56 -1.23
C THR A 149 4.00 29.88 -0.51
N PRO A 150 5.23 30.40 -0.65
CA PRO A 150 5.63 31.63 0.04
C PRO A 150 4.78 32.84 -0.33
N LYS A 151 4.58 33.77 0.61
CA LYS A 151 3.77 34.98 0.40
C LYS A 151 4.37 35.89 -0.66
N GLU A 152 5.70 35.96 -0.71
CA GLU A 152 6.47 36.67 -1.73
C GLU A 152 6.36 36.05 -3.13
N MET A 153 5.81 34.84 -3.28
CA MET A 153 5.44 34.27 -4.59
C MET A 153 3.95 34.44 -4.89
N GLY A 154 3.23 35.23 -4.08
CA GLY A 154 1.80 35.48 -4.19
C GLY A 154 0.90 34.52 -3.41
N GLY A 155 1.50 33.65 -2.58
CA GLY A 155 0.80 32.78 -1.64
C GLY A 155 -0.14 31.78 -2.31
N ASN A 156 -1.17 31.38 -1.58
CA ASN A 156 -2.21 30.43 -2.01
C ASN A 156 -3.54 31.16 -2.24
N TYR A 157 -4.24 30.85 -3.33
CA TYR A 157 -5.66 31.16 -3.48
C TYR A 157 -6.50 29.92 -3.13
N PHE A 158 -7.33 30.04 -2.09
CA PHE A 158 -8.04 28.91 -1.51
C PHE A 158 -9.56 29.14 -1.54
N VAL A 159 -10.28 28.19 -2.11
CA VAL A 159 -11.73 28.06 -1.98
C VAL A 159 -11.98 26.99 -0.93
N ASP A 160 -12.79 27.29 0.08
CA ASP A 160 -13.13 26.32 1.12
C ASP A 160 -14.04 25.24 0.56
N MET A 161 -13.61 23.99 0.62
CA MET A 161 -14.32 22.83 0.10
C MET A 161 -14.51 21.74 1.17
N GLY A 162 -14.48 22.11 2.46
CA GLY A 162 -14.58 21.16 3.57
C GLY A 162 -15.82 20.26 3.55
N GLU A 163 -15.63 19.01 3.96
CA GLU A 163 -16.63 17.94 4.08
C GLU A 163 -17.17 17.84 5.52
N SER A 164 -17.62 18.97 6.08
CA SER A 164 -18.15 19.01 7.44
C SER A 164 -19.21 20.08 7.58
N THR A 165 -20.13 19.88 8.53
CA THR A 165 -21.11 20.90 8.92
C THR A 165 -20.52 21.77 10.04
N LEU A 166 -19.43 22.48 9.71
CA LEU A 166 -18.68 23.35 10.64
C LEU A 166 -18.20 22.65 11.93
N GLY A 167 -17.81 21.38 11.82
CA GLY A 167 -17.31 20.57 12.95
C GLY A 167 -18.40 19.85 13.75
N LEU A 168 -19.67 19.96 13.36
CA LEU A 168 -20.76 19.25 14.05
C LEU A 168 -20.82 17.75 13.73
N THR A 169 -20.08 17.29 12.72
CA THR A 169 -20.17 15.91 12.21
C THR A 169 -18.96 15.05 12.55
N ASP A 170 -17.90 15.65 13.09
CA ASP A 170 -16.63 15.02 13.40
C ASP A 170 -15.95 15.66 14.62
N GLY A 171 -14.94 15.00 15.18
CA GLY A 171 -14.15 15.55 16.28
C GLY A 171 -14.86 15.65 17.64
N GLU A 172 -14.33 16.51 18.50
CA GLU A 172 -14.76 16.69 19.89
C GLU A 172 -16.13 17.36 20.02
N LEU A 173 -16.35 18.44 19.26
CA LEU A 173 -17.62 19.17 19.25
C LEU A 173 -18.80 18.25 18.89
N CYS A 174 -18.63 17.36 17.91
CA CYS A 174 -19.63 16.36 17.55
C CYS A 174 -19.98 15.43 18.72
N ARG A 175 -18.96 14.90 19.42
CA ARG A 175 -19.17 14.00 20.56
C ARG A 175 -19.92 14.67 21.71
N GLU A 176 -19.49 15.88 22.08
CA GLU A 176 -20.09 16.63 23.18
C GLU A 176 -21.54 17.04 22.86
N THR A 177 -21.76 17.55 21.66
CA THR A 177 -23.10 18.01 21.24
C THR A 177 -24.06 16.82 21.09
N PHE A 178 -23.61 15.68 20.55
CA PHE A 178 -24.45 14.48 20.43
C PHE A 178 -24.82 13.89 21.79
N ALA A 179 -23.93 13.94 22.78
CA ALA A 179 -24.20 13.43 24.12
C ALA A 179 -25.35 14.19 24.82
N VAL A 180 -25.47 15.50 24.56
CA VAL A 180 -26.49 16.36 25.17
C VAL A 180 -27.73 16.52 24.28
N HIS A 181 -27.55 16.55 22.96
CA HIS A 181 -28.58 16.84 21.97
C HIS A 181 -28.63 15.78 20.86
N PRO A 182 -28.95 14.50 21.16
CA PRO A 182 -29.04 13.47 20.14
C PRO A 182 -30.14 13.74 19.10
N ASP A 183 -31.15 14.55 19.42
CA ASP A 183 -32.22 14.96 18.51
C ASP A 183 -31.74 15.91 17.40
N TRP A 184 -30.58 16.57 17.57
CA TRP A 184 -29.93 17.39 16.54
C TRP A 184 -29.33 16.55 15.42
N TYR A 185 -29.14 15.26 15.64
CA TYR A 185 -28.40 14.39 14.75
C TYR A 185 -29.30 13.52 13.86
N ALA A 186 -28.70 12.89 12.86
CA ALA A 186 -29.41 12.14 11.85
C ALA A 186 -30.14 10.94 12.45
N TYR A 187 -31.42 10.79 12.11
CA TYR A 187 -32.16 9.55 12.39
C TYR A 187 -31.83 8.51 11.33
N SER A 188 -31.35 7.34 11.74
CA SER A 188 -31.15 6.19 10.86
C SER A 188 -32.35 5.25 10.98
N LYS A 189 -33.12 5.07 9.89
CA LYS A 189 -34.22 4.09 9.86
C LYS A 189 -33.71 2.66 10.02
N ALA A 190 -32.52 2.37 9.51
CA ALA A 190 -31.90 1.05 9.59
C ALA A 190 -31.55 0.67 11.05
N LYS A 191 -30.98 1.61 11.80
CA LYS A 191 -30.62 1.39 13.21
C LYS A 191 -31.74 1.74 14.19
N ARG A 192 -32.77 2.45 13.73
CA ARG A 192 -33.90 2.99 14.52
C ARG A 192 -33.47 3.93 15.66
N GLU A 193 -32.34 4.62 15.48
CA GLU A 193 -31.76 5.51 16.48
C GLU A 193 -31.19 6.79 15.83
N ARG A 194 -30.83 7.76 16.66
CA ARG A 194 -30.07 8.95 16.25
C ARG A 194 -28.59 8.63 16.28
N VAL A 195 -27.84 9.09 15.29
CA VAL A 195 -26.43 8.75 15.15
C VAL A 195 -25.58 9.98 14.78
N PRO A 196 -24.34 10.09 15.30
CA PRO A 196 -23.56 11.34 15.25
C PRO A 196 -22.90 11.63 13.89
N GLN A 197 -22.87 10.67 12.96
CA GLN A 197 -22.13 10.81 11.70
C GLN A 197 -22.68 11.93 10.79
N GLN A 198 -23.92 12.37 11.02
CA GLN A 198 -24.53 13.44 10.25
C GLN A 198 -25.53 14.22 11.11
N VAL A 199 -25.72 15.50 10.83
CA VAL A 199 -26.74 16.32 11.52
C VAL A 199 -28.12 16.24 10.86
N CYS A 200 -29.16 16.55 11.63
CA CYS A 200 -30.52 16.70 11.13
C CYS A 200 -30.71 18.08 10.49
N MET A 201 -30.50 18.14 9.17
CA MET A 201 -30.55 19.36 8.36
C MET A 201 -31.90 20.11 8.30
N THR A 202 -32.95 19.58 8.95
CA THR A 202 -34.27 20.25 9.11
C THR A 202 -34.57 20.63 10.56
N ASN A 203 -33.69 20.31 11.52
CA ASN A 203 -33.89 20.67 12.92
C ASN A 203 -33.56 22.17 13.10
N PRO A 204 -34.50 23.01 13.57
CA PRO A 204 -34.26 24.45 13.76
C PRO A 204 -33.06 24.76 14.66
N LYS A 205 -32.79 23.94 15.68
CA LYS A 205 -31.65 24.15 16.59
C LYS A 205 -30.30 23.88 15.93
N VAL A 206 -30.25 22.97 14.96
CA VAL A 206 -29.05 22.80 14.11
C VAL A 206 -28.84 24.03 13.24
N LEU A 207 -29.90 24.60 12.66
CA LEU A 207 -29.81 25.82 11.85
C LEU A 207 -29.25 27.00 12.65
N GLU A 208 -29.77 27.20 13.87
CA GLU A 208 -29.27 28.21 14.81
C GLU A 208 -27.78 27.97 15.16
N LYS A 209 -27.42 26.73 15.49
CA LYS A 209 -26.05 26.38 15.88
C LYS A 209 -25.04 26.56 14.75
N VAL A 210 -25.42 26.23 13.51
CA VAL A 210 -24.55 26.43 12.34
C VAL A 210 -24.24 27.91 12.12
N VAL A 211 -25.22 28.81 12.32
CA VAL A 211 -24.99 30.26 12.24
C VAL A 211 -24.07 30.73 13.36
N GLU A 212 -24.26 30.26 14.59
CA GLU A 212 -23.39 30.57 15.73
C GLU A 212 -21.93 30.19 15.45
N LEU A 213 -21.70 28.96 14.96
CA LEU A 213 -20.36 28.47 14.63
C LEU A 213 -19.72 29.23 13.47
N ALA A 214 -20.51 29.57 12.45
CA ALA A 214 -20.04 30.38 11.33
C ALA A 214 -19.64 31.78 11.79
N GLY A 215 -20.44 32.43 12.64
CA GLY A 215 -20.12 33.72 13.26
C GLY A 215 -18.80 33.67 14.01
N ALA A 216 -18.60 32.67 14.88
CA ALA A 216 -17.36 32.51 15.64
C ALA A 216 -16.11 32.28 14.75
N ILE A 217 -16.26 31.62 13.60
CA ILE A 217 -15.19 31.47 12.61
C ILE A 217 -14.89 32.82 11.93
N MET A 218 -15.93 33.55 11.52
CA MET A 218 -15.81 34.81 10.82
C MET A 218 -15.27 35.93 11.71
N GLU A 219 -15.59 35.96 13.00
CA GLU A 219 -14.98 36.89 13.97
C GLU A 219 -13.45 36.74 14.03
N LYS A 220 -12.95 35.50 13.93
CA LYS A 220 -11.50 35.21 13.91
C LYS A 220 -10.87 35.46 12.53
N THR A 221 -11.68 35.45 11.47
CA THR A 221 -11.23 35.56 10.07
C THR A 221 -12.14 36.48 9.24
N PRO A 222 -12.23 37.77 9.57
CA PRO A 222 -13.27 38.66 9.01
C PRO A 222 -13.14 38.91 7.50
N ASN A 223 -11.95 38.71 6.94
CA ASN A 223 -11.68 38.87 5.50
C ASN A 223 -11.81 37.56 4.70
N ARG A 224 -12.35 36.49 5.30
CA ARG A 224 -12.54 35.21 4.62
C ARG A 224 -13.62 35.32 3.55
N GLU A 225 -13.31 34.89 2.33
CA GLU A 225 -14.24 34.95 1.17
C GLU A 225 -15.12 33.70 1.04
N PHE A 226 -14.65 32.54 1.50
CA PHE A 226 -15.35 31.26 1.34
C PHE A 226 -15.47 30.51 2.67
N LEU A 227 -16.65 30.00 2.99
CA LEU A 227 -16.89 29.14 4.15
C LEU A 227 -17.70 27.92 3.73
N ALA A 228 -17.14 26.73 3.94
CA ALA A 228 -17.81 25.48 3.60
C ALA A 228 -18.80 25.04 4.66
N CYS A 229 -19.99 24.64 4.22
CA CYS A 229 -20.99 23.94 5.03
C CYS A 229 -21.53 22.78 4.20
N SER A 230 -21.03 21.57 4.47
CA SER A 230 -21.28 20.38 3.67
C SER A 230 -21.76 19.22 4.53
N TYR A 231 -22.17 18.14 3.85
CA TYR A 231 -22.27 16.84 4.48
C TYR A 231 -20.88 16.30 4.85
N ALA A 232 -20.81 15.55 5.96
CA ALA A 232 -19.71 14.63 6.20
C ALA A 232 -19.60 13.55 5.12
N ASP A 233 -18.39 13.05 4.88
CA ASP A 233 -18.11 11.96 3.94
C ASP A 233 -18.59 10.60 4.46
N VAL A 234 -19.91 10.47 4.54
CA VAL A 234 -20.62 9.25 4.92
C VAL A 234 -21.84 9.07 4.03
N PRO A 235 -22.24 7.83 3.71
CA PRO A 235 -23.41 7.58 2.87
C PRO A 235 -24.74 7.92 3.58
N LEU A 236 -24.72 8.18 4.89
CA LEU A 236 -25.90 8.46 5.69
C LEU A 236 -26.41 9.90 5.52
N ARG A 237 -27.72 10.03 5.29
CA ARG A 237 -28.51 11.25 5.50
C ARG A 237 -29.50 11.07 6.64
N CYS A 238 -30.01 12.16 7.21
CA CYS A 238 -31.12 12.07 8.17
C CYS A 238 -32.41 11.59 7.47
N GLN A 239 -33.10 10.62 8.09
CA GLN A 239 -34.34 9.99 7.60
C GLN A 239 -35.51 10.19 8.58
N CYS A 240 -35.52 11.31 9.32
CA CYS A 240 -36.68 11.68 10.14
C CYS A 240 -37.85 12.13 9.23
N PRO A 241 -39.11 12.15 9.73
CA PRO A 241 -40.27 12.50 8.90
C PRO A 241 -40.15 13.85 8.18
N ALA A 242 -39.59 14.87 8.83
CA ALA A 242 -39.39 16.19 8.23
C ALA A 242 -38.36 16.17 7.09
N CYS A 243 -37.23 15.48 7.29
CA CYS A 243 -36.23 15.31 6.25
C CYS A 243 -36.78 14.52 5.05
N ASP A 244 -37.45 13.39 5.30
CA ASP A 244 -37.98 12.58 4.20
C ASP A 244 -39.07 13.32 3.40
N ALA A 245 -39.95 14.07 4.07
CA ALA A 245 -40.93 14.91 3.38
C ALA A 245 -40.29 15.97 2.49
N LEU A 246 -39.17 16.57 2.93
CA LEU A 246 -38.41 17.53 2.12
C LEU A 246 -37.75 16.86 0.90
N VAL A 247 -37.15 15.69 1.09
CA VAL A 247 -36.53 14.92 0.00
C VAL A 247 -37.57 14.49 -1.04
N GLU A 248 -38.74 14.04 -0.59
CA GLU A 248 -39.85 13.63 -1.46
C GLU A 248 -40.38 14.82 -2.27
N ARG A 249 -40.60 15.97 -1.61
CA ARG A 249 -41.08 17.19 -2.26
C ARG A 249 -40.15 17.69 -3.36
N GLU A 250 -38.85 17.70 -3.11
CA GLU A 250 -37.86 18.22 -4.06
C GLU A 250 -37.32 17.15 -5.03
N GLY A 251 -37.66 15.88 -4.81
CA GLY A 251 -37.17 14.75 -5.61
C GLY A 251 -35.65 14.51 -5.51
N SER A 252 -34.98 15.12 -4.51
CA SER A 252 -33.54 14.98 -4.29
C SER A 252 -33.13 15.16 -2.83
N PRO A 253 -32.21 14.32 -2.30
CA PRO A 253 -31.63 14.49 -0.97
C PRO A 253 -30.82 15.78 -0.78
N SER A 254 -30.31 16.38 -1.86
CA SER A 254 -29.54 17.64 -1.79
C SER A 254 -30.34 18.81 -1.21
N ALA A 255 -31.67 18.74 -1.27
CA ALA A 255 -32.58 19.71 -0.65
C ALA A 255 -32.36 19.86 0.86
N LEU A 256 -31.95 18.78 1.53
CA LEU A 256 -31.62 18.82 2.95
C LEU A 256 -30.40 19.72 3.20
N LEU A 257 -29.32 19.50 2.45
CA LEU A 257 -28.10 20.29 2.54
C LEU A 257 -28.38 21.76 2.19
N LEU A 258 -29.08 22.00 1.08
CA LEU A 258 -29.45 23.35 0.65
C LEU A 258 -30.36 24.07 1.66
N ASN A 259 -31.17 23.36 2.43
CA ASN A 259 -31.95 23.98 3.50
C ASN A 259 -31.06 24.69 4.53
N VAL A 260 -29.98 24.02 4.97
CA VAL A 260 -29.01 24.61 5.92
C VAL A 260 -28.16 25.68 5.25
N VAL A 261 -27.65 25.40 4.05
CA VAL A 261 -26.77 26.32 3.32
C VAL A 261 -27.50 27.63 3.01
N ASN A 262 -28.73 27.59 2.51
CA ASN A 262 -29.51 28.79 2.23
C ASN A 262 -29.88 29.55 3.52
N TYR A 263 -30.17 28.84 4.62
CA TYR A 263 -30.43 29.48 5.91
C TYR A 263 -29.20 30.23 6.42
N LEU A 264 -28.04 29.57 6.41
CA LEU A 264 -26.76 30.15 6.80
C LEU A 264 -26.41 31.36 5.92
N ALA A 265 -26.54 31.21 4.60
CA ALA A 265 -26.21 32.25 3.64
C ALA A 265 -27.03 33.53 3.86
N ARG A 266 -28.34 33.41 4.13
CA ARG A 266 -29.20 34.56 4.48
C ARG A 266 -28.83 35.19 5.81
N ALA A 267 -28.55 34.37 6.83
CA ALA A 267 -28.22 34.86 8.16
C ALA A 267 -26.91 35.66 8.18
N MET A 268 -25.93 35.27 7.38
CA MET A 268 -24.60 35.89 7.36
C MET A 268 -24.48 37.09 6.39
N ALA A 269 -25.43 37.25 5.45
CA ALA A 269 -25.29 38.18 4.33
C ALA A 269 -25.18 39.66 4.73
N ALA A 270 -25.84 40.07 5.82
CA ALA A 270 -25.82 41.46 6.28
C ALA A 270 -24.47 41.84 6.90
N ASP A 271 -23.93 40.95 7.73
CA ASP A 271 -22.70 41.21 8.50
C ASP A 271 -21.43 40.90 7.68
N TYR A 272 -21.53 39.98 6.72
CA TYR A 272 -20.42 39.52 5.88
C TYR A 272 -20.79 39.52 4.39
N PRO A 273 -20.92 40.69 3.74
CA PRO A 273 -21.41 40.79 2.37
C PRO A 273 -20.50 40.17 1.30
N ASN A 274 -19.21 39.98 1.62
CA ASN A 274 -18.23 39.35 0.71
C ASN A 274 -18.14 37.83 0.90
N LEU A 275 -18.84 37.26 1.89
CA LEU A 275 -18.77 35.83 2.20
C LEU A 275 -19.63 35.03 1.23
N THR A 276 -19.01 34.05 0.59
CA THR A 276 -19.69 33.01 -0.19
C THR A 276 -19.73 31.71 0.62
N ILE A 277 -20.92 31.17 0.83
CA ILE A 277 -21.08 29.84 1.44
C ILE A 277 -20.92 28.78 0.35
N THR A 278 -19.96 27.88 0.54
CA THR A 278 -19.74 26.74 -0.35
C THR A 278 -20.36 25.48 0.24
N PHE A 279 -20.80 24.57 -0.64
CA PHE A 279 -21.26 23.24 -0.23
C PHE A 279 -20.82 22.21 -1.25
N LEU A 280 -20.61 20.97 -0.80
CA LEU A 280 -20.18 19.88 -1.66
C LEU A 280 -21.38 19.11 -2.26
N ALA A 281 -21.52 19.15 -3.59
CA ALA A 281 -22.39 18.27 -4.37
C ALA A 281 -21.61 17.00 -4.71
N TYR A 282 -21.73 15.99 -3.84
CA TYR A 282 -20.93 14.80 -3.79
C TYR A 282 -21.74 13.61 -3.29
N ASN A 283 -21.39 12.41 -3.77
CA ASN A 283 -22.10 11.17 -3.47
C ASN A 283 -23.62 11.22 -3.73
N ALA A 284 -24.33 10.14 -3.42
CA ALA A 284 -25.76 10.03 -3.68
C ALA A 284 -26.62 11.06 -2.91
N ASN A 285 -26.07 11.67 -1.85
CA ASN A 285 -26.81 12.57 -0.97
C ASN A 285 -26.85 14.04 -1.47
N SER A 286 -25.90 14.49 -2.29
CA SER A 286 -25.94 15.86 -2.80
C SER A 286 -25.61 16.03 -4.28
N ILE A 287 -25.21 14.97 -5.01
CA ILE A 287 -24.85 15.10 -6.43
C ILE A 287 -26.03 15.53 -7.33
N LYS A 288 -27.25 15.07 -7.02
CA LYS A 288 -28.45 15.38 -7.79
C LYS A 288 -29.06 16.72 -7.31
N PRO A 289 -29.25 17.73 -8.16
CA PRO A 289 -29.91 18.97 -7.77
C PRO A 289 -31.39 18.78 -7.36
N PRO A 290 -31.95 19.64 -6.48
CA PRO A 290 -33.39 19.63 -6.19
C PRO A 290 -34.20 20.13 -7.40
N ALA A 291 -35.48 19.76 -7.47
CA ALA A 291 -36.34 20.17 -8.57
C ALA A 291 -36.61 21.68 -8.57
N ASN A 292 -37.06 22.24 -7.43
CA ASN A 292 -37.67 23.57 -7.39
C ASN A 292 -37.06 24.51 -6.33
N MET A 293 -36.19 24.02 -5.44
CA MET A 293 -35.58 24.84 -4.39
C MET A 293 -34.61 25.90 -4.98
N PRO A 294 -34.83 27.20 -4.73
CA PRO A 294 -33.90 28.25 -5.18
C PRO A 294 -32.61 28.22 -4.35
N VAL A 295 -31.54 28.75 -4.94
CA VAL A 295 -30.22 28.89 -4.28
C VAL A 295 -29.91 30.37 -4.07
N GLU A 296 -29.50 30.72 -2.85
CA GLU A 296 -29.16 32.10 -2.46
C GLU A 296 -28.02 32.70 -3.29
N PRO A 297 -27.98 34.03 -3.49
CA PRO A 297 -27.01 34.71 -4.37
C PRO A 297 -25.55 34.58 -3.91
N ASN A 298 -25.32 34.43 -2.61
CA ASN A 298 -24.01 34.23 -1.98
C ASN A 298 -23.69 32.76 -1.70
N VAL A 299 -24.26 31.82 -2.46
CA VAL A 299 -23.96 30.38 -2.37
C VAL A 299 -23.26 29.90 -3.64
N ALA A 300 -22.24 29.05 -3.47
CA ALA A 300 -21.54 28.38 -4.55
C ALA A 300 -21.52 26.85 -4.34
N CYS A 301 -21.62 26.10 -5.43
CA CYS A 301 -21.56 24.65 -5.41
C CYS A 301 -20.11 24.20 -5.67
N VAL A 302 -19.62 23.25 -4.90
CA VAL A 302 -18.42 22.48 -5.21
C VAL A 302 -18.89 21.15 -5.78
N PHE A 303 -18.68 20.93 -7.07
CA PHE A 303 -19.19 19.75 -7.77
C PHE A 303 -18.13 18.66 -7.84
N ALA A 304 -18.36 17.55 -7.14
CA ALA A 304 -17.43 16.43 -7.03
C ALA A 304 -18.11 15.12 -7.48
N ASN A 305 -18.11 14.86 -8.78
CA ASN A 305 -18.74 13.65 -9.33
C ASN A 305 -17.75 12.49 -9.41
N ILE A 306 -17.46 11.88 -8.27
CA ILE A 306 -16.50 10.78 -8.17
C ILE A 306 -16.89 9.54 -9.00
N TRP A 307 -18.19 9.36 -9.31
CA TRP A 307 -18.74 8.16 -9.97
C TRP A 307 -18.84 8.24 -11.50
N ARG A 308 -18.30 9.28 -12.14
CA ARG A 308 -18.26 9.36 -13.61
C ARG A 308 -17.31 8.33 -14.23
N ASN A 309 -17.45 8.12 -15.54
CA ASN A 309 -16.43 7.44 -16.34
C ASN A 309 -15.29 8.43 -16.65
N TYR A 310 -14.07 8.12 -16.22
CA TYR A 310 -12.88 8.95 -16.44
C TYR A 310 -12.15 8.65 -17.75
N ALA A 311 -12.57 7.62 -18.50
CA ALA A 311 -12.08 7.39 -19.86
C ALA A 311 -12.65 8.40 -20.88
N VAL A 312 -13.52 9.31 -20.45
CA VAL A 312 -14.11 10.36 -21.30
C VAL A 312 -14.21 11.70 -20.54
N PRO A 313 -14.21 12.84 -21.27
CA PRO A 313 -14.54 14.14 -20.68
C PRO A 313 -15.93 14.14 -20.03
N PRO A 314 -16.19 15.03 -19.06
CA PRO A 314 -17.50 15.11 -18.44
C PRO A 314 -18.53 15.57 -19.49
N PRO A 315 -19.77 15.06 -19.47
CA PRO A 315 -20.80 15.54 -20.36
C PRO A 315 -21.15 17.00 -20.01
N PRO A 316 -21.39 17.89 -20.99
CA PRO A 316 -21.81 19.28 -20.76
C PRO A 316 -23.28 19.40 -20.31
N THR A 317 -23.92 18.30 -19.93
CA THR A 317 -25.34 18.18 -19.60
C THR A 317 -25.55 17.49 -18.24
N GLY A 318 -26.80 17.37 -17.79
CA GLY A 318 -27.13 16.63 -16.57
C GLY A 318 -26.87 17.43 -15.30
N ASN A 319 -26.42 16.76 -14.24
CA ASN A 319 -26.32 17.36 -12.90
C ASN A 319 -25.38 18.56 -12.85
N LEU A 320 -24.23 18.50 -13.54
CA LEU A 320 -23.26 19.61 -13.56
C LEU A 320 -23.89 20.86 -14.18
N ALA A 321 -24.46 20.75 -15.39
CA ALA A 321 -25.10 21.85 -16.07
C ALA A 321 -26.27 22.44 -15.25
N ARG A 322 -27.05 21.58 -14.59
CA ARG A 322 -28.15 22.01 -13.71
C ARG A 322 -27.65 22.73 -12.46
N TRP A 323 -26.56 22.30 -11.84
CA TRP A 323 -25.93 23.05 -10.75
C TRP A 323 -25.41 24.40 -11.23
N CYS A 324 -24.78 24.47 -12.41
CA CYS A 324 -24.36 25.75 -13.00
C CYS A 324 -25.54 26.69 -13.20
N GLU A 325 -26.68 26.21 -13.68
CA GLU A 325 -27.89 27.02 -13.82
C GLU A 325 -28.39 27.54 -12.46
N LEU A 326 -28.54 26.65 -11.47
CA LEU A 326 -29.07 26.97 -10.15
C LEU A 326 -28.20 27.96 -9.37
N THR A 327 -26.87 27.85 -9.49
CA THR A 327 -25.92 28.71 -8.78
C THR A 327 -25.42 29.89 -9.62
N ARG A 328 -26.00 30.15 -10.80
CA ARG A 328 -25.60 31.23 -11.72
C ARG A 328 -24.10 31.15 -12.06
N ASN A 329 -23.70 29.96 -12.50
CA ASN A 329 -22.34 29.55 -12.84
C ASN A 329 -21.35 29.58 -11.68
N ARG A 330 -21.77 29.73 -10.42
CA ARG A 330 -20.88 29.61 -9.24
C ARG A 330 -20.65 28.14 -8.88
N VAL A 331 -20.02 27.40 -9.80
CA VAL A 331 -19.64 25.99 -9.61
C VAL A 331 -18.13 25.83 -9.66
N TYR A 332 -17.53 25.46 -8.53
CA TYR A 332 -16.14 25.06 -8.46
C TYR A 332 -16.05 23.54 -8.67
N ILE A 333 -15.18 23.10 -9.56
CA ILE A 333 -15.02 21.69 -9.85
C ILE A 333 -14.05 21.06 -8.86
N TRP A 334 -14.41 19.88 -8.35
CA TRP A 334 -13.50 18.94 -7.71
C TRP A 334 -13.47 17.66 -8.57
N ASP A 335 -12.45 17.55 -9.41
CA ASP A 335 -12.24 16.42 -10.30
C ASP A 335 -11.31 15.37 -9.67
N TYR A 336 -11.26 14.19 -10.28
CA TYR A 336 -10.43 13.08 -9.82
C TYR A 336 -9.63 12.51 -11.00
N GLY A 337 -8.31 12.52 -10.90
CA GLY A 337 -7.39 11.88 -11.83
C GLY A 337 -6.52 10.82 -11.16
N ALA A 338 -6.84 10.44 -9.92
CA ALA A 338 -6.19 9.37 -9.18
C ALA A 338 -7.03 8.09 -9.20
N MET A 339 -6.35 6.95 -9.21
CA MET A 339 -6.96 5.65 -8.95
C MET A 339 -6.70 5.28 -7.49
N PHE A 340 -7.66 5.58 -6.61
CA PHE A 340 -7.47 5.53 -5.15
C PHE A 340 -7.11 4.14 -4.61
N ASN A 341 -7.47 3.07 -5.31
CA ASN A 341 -7.10 1.71 -4.92
C ASN A 341 -5.72 1.29 -5.48
N ASN A 342 -5.17 2.01 -6.47
CA ASN A 342 -3.84 1.77 -7.02
C ASN A 342 -3.27 3.04 -7.68
N TYR A 343 -2.62 3.88 -6.88
CA TYR A 343 -2.10 5.18 -7.31
C TYR A 343 -1.01 5.12 -8.39
N ILE A 344 -0.24 4.03 -8.43
CA ILE A 344 0.90 3.82 -9.32
C ILE A 344 0.45 3.29 -10.70
N MET A 345 -0.79 2.83 -10.80
CA MET A 345 -1.33 2.21 -12.00
C MET A 345 -1.26 3.15 -13.22
N PRO A 346 -0.70 2.69 -14.36
CA PRO A 346 -0.78 3.42 -15.62
C PRO A 346 -2.23 3.59 -16.07
N THR A 347 -2.59 4.83 -16.41
CA THR A 347 -3.95 5.23 -16.74
C THR A 347 -3.94 6.12 -17.97
N PRO A 348 -4.68 5.75 -19.03
CA PRO A 348 -4.65 6.48 -20.28
C PRO A 348 -5.52 7.75 -20.20
N THR A 349 -5.15 8.73 -19.38
CA THR A 349 -5.97 9.93 -19.08
C THR A 349 -5.26 11.28 -19.25
N VAL A 350 -3.95 11.30 -19.50
CA VAL A 350 -3.15 12.54 -19.53
C VAL A 350 -3.70 13.60 -20.50
N ASP A 351 -4.00 13.23 -21.75
CA ASP A 351 -4.55 14.13 -22.76
C ASP A 351 -6.00 14.55 -22.49
N LEU A 352 -6.72 13.88 -21.58
CA LEU A 352 -8.10 14.27 -21.24
C LEU A 352 -8.18 15.58 -20.44
N HIS A 353 -7.06 16.10 -19.92
CA HIS A 353 -7.02 17.41 -19.27
C HIS A 353 -7.53 18.51 -20.21
N GLY A 354 -7.13 18.51 -21.48
CA GLY A 354 -7.55 19.52 -22.45
C GLY A 354 -9.06 19.59 -22.70
N PRO A 355 -9.69 18.52 -23.24
CA PRO A 355 -11.13 18.52 -23.50
C PRO A 355 -11.96 18.67 -22.22
N THR A 356 -11.49 18.17 -21.07
CA THR A 356 -12.17 18.36 -19.78
C THR A 356 -12.20 19.83 -19.36
N MET A 357 -11.07 20.56 -19.47
CA MET A 357 -11.02 21.99 -19.14
C MET A 357 -11.90 22.83 -20.06
N ARG A 358 -12.01 22.48 -21.35
CA ARG A 358 -12.90 23.17 -22.29
C ARG A 358 -14.36 23.03 -21.89
N VAL A 359 -14.81 21.83 -21.47
CA VAL A 359 -16.18 21.64 -20.96
C VAL A 359 -16.45 22.55 -19.76
N TYR A 360 -15.53 22.61 -18.79
CA TYR A 360 -15.71 23.45 -17.60
C TYR A 360 -15.70 24.94 -17.91
N ARG A 361 -14.85 25.38 -18.84
CA ARG A 361 -14.84 26.77 -19.33
C ARG A 361 -16.14 27.12 -20.04
N ASP A 362 -16.64 26.25 -20.91
CA ASP A 362 -17.86 26.50 -21.69
C ASP A 362 -19.11 26.54 -20.80
N LEU A 363 -19.09 25.80 -19.69
CA LEU A 363 -20.08 25.88 -18.60
C LEU A 363 -19.86 27.07 -17.65
N LYS A 364 -18.83 27.89 -17.89
CA LYS A 364 -18.44 29.07 -17.12
C LYS A 364 -18.17 28.79 -15.64
N CYS A 365 -17.65 27.60 -15.33
CA CYS A 365 -17.22 27.28 -13.98
C CYS A 365 -16.07 28.22 -13.57
N PRO A 366 -16.12 28.92 -12.42
CA PRO A 366 -15.09 29.86 -12.00
C PRO A 366 -13.77 29.20 -11.59
N GLY A 367 -13.74 27.89 -11.35
CA GLY A 367 -12.56 27.27 -10.77
C GLY A 367 -12.51 25.75 -10.89
N VAL A 368 -11.30 25.24 -10.96
CA VAL A 368 -10.99 23.83 -11.15
C VAL A 368 -9.96 23.35 -10.12
N PHE A 369 -10.35 22.31 -9.40
CA PHE A 369 -9.51 21.54 -8.49
C PHE A 369 -9.50 20.08 -8.96
N ALA A 370 -8.36 19.38 -8.86
CA ALA A 370 -8.30 17.94 -9.12
C ALA A 370 -7.49 17.17 -8.09
N GLN A 371 -8.00 16.01 -7.68
CA GLN A 371 -7.22 15.01 -6.95
C GLN A 371 -6.48 14.10 -7.90
N LEU A 372 -5.17 14.30 -8.04
CA LEU A 372 -4.29 13.48 -8.88
C LEU A 372 -3.54 12.47 -8.02
N SER A 373 -2.78 11.58 -8.67
CA SER A 373 -2.04 10.57 -7.95
C SER A 373 -0.94 11.18 -7.05
N GLN A 374 -0.76 10.61 -5.86
CA GLN A 374 0.16 11.10 -4.82
C GLN A 374 1.27 10.07 -4.53
N ASP A 375 1.87 9.52 -5.57
CA ASP A 375 3.12 8.78 -5.50
C ASP A 375 4.11 9.30 -6.56
N GLU A 376 5.42 9.28 -6.27
CA GLU A 376 6.46 9.81 -7.18
C GLU A 376 6.61 8.97 -8.46
N THR A 377 6.26 7.69 -8.43
CA THR A 377 6.30 6.77 -9.58
C THR A 377 4.96 6.59 -10.26
N SER A 378 3.96 7.38 -9.85
CA SER A 378 2.66 7.42 -10.51
C SER A 378 2.79 7.80 -11.98
N ASP A 379 1.91 7.23 -12.78
CA ASP A 379 1.91 7.39 -14.22
C ASP A 379 1.91 8.86 -14.65
N CYS A 380 3.00 9.25 -15.32
CA CYS A 380 3.20 10.58 -15.88
C CYS A 380 2.84 11.73 -14.91
N ILE A 381 3.08 11.60 -13.60
CA ILE A 381 2.52 12.54 -12.61
C ILE A 381 3.03 13.98 -12.77
N ASP A 382 4.31 14.17 -13.10
CA ASP A 382 4.88 15.50 -13.39
C ASP A 382 4.22 16.14 -14.60
N LEU A 383 4.08 15.38 -15.69
CA LEU A 383 3.41 15.82 -16.92
C LEU A 383 1.93 16.15 -16.63
N SER A 384 1.24 15.30 -15.89
CA SER A 384 -0.17 15.51 -15.53
C SER A 384 -0.37 16.77 -14.70
N CYS A 385 0.48 16.99 -13.67
CA CYS A 385 0.44 18.22 -12.86
C CYS A 385 0.70 19.47 -13.70
N TRP A 386 1.70 19.42 -14.58
CA TRP A 386 2.08 20.54 -15.45
C TRP A 386 1.00 20.84 -16.48
N LEU A 387 0.52 19.82 -17.20
CA LEU A 387 -0.49 19.94 -18.24
C LEU A 387 -1.82 20.42 -17.66
N TYR A 388 -2.21 19.92 -16.49
CA TYR A 388 -3.40 20.41 -15.78
C TYR A 388 -3.32 21.93 -15.55
N GLY A 389 -2.18 22.42 -15.06
CA GLY A 389 -1.98 23.85 -14.81
C GLY A 389 -1.98 24.68 -16.09
N LYS A 390 -1.35 24.21 -17.16
CA LYS A 390 -1.38 24.88 -18.48
C LYS A 390 -2.79 24.93 -19.08
N MET A 391 -3.52 23.81 -19.06
CA MET A 391 -4.89 23.75 -19.59
C MET A 391 -5.87 24.55 -18.73
N ALA A 392 -5.65 24.64 -17.40
CA ALA A 392 -6.43 25.53 -16.53
C ALA A 392 -6.09 27.02 -16.77
N TRP A 393 -4.86 27.33 -17.17
CA TRP A 393 -4.48 28.70 -17.52
C TRP A 393 -5.07 29.13 -18.87
N ASN A 394 -4.98 28.27 -19.88
CA ASN A 394 -5.51 28.52 -21.22
C ASN A 394 -6.09 27.25 -21.86
N PRO A 395 -7.41 27.01 -21.72
CA PRO A 395 -8.08 25.85 -22.29
C PRO A 395 -8.11 25.82 -23.84
N ASP A 396 -7.82 26.94 -24.51
CA ASP A 396 -7.80 27.04 -25.98
C ASP A 396 -6.49 26.52 -26.60
N GLN A 397 -5.47 26.25 -25.79
CA GLN A 397 -4.24 25.62 -26.26
C GLN A 397 -4.50 24.17 -26.70
N ASP A 398 -3.71 23.70 -27.65
CA ASP A 398 -3.70 22.30 -28.09
C ASP A 398 -2.93 21.45 -27.07
N GLU A 399 -3.63 20.52 -26.42
CA GLU A 399 -3.08 19.64 -25.39
C GLU A 399 -1.97 18.75 -25.92
N TRP A 400 -2.06 18.28 -27.16
CA TRP A 400 -1.05 17.40 -27.75
C TRP A 400 0.21 18.17 -28.11
N LYS A 401 0.10 19.44 -28.51
CA LYS A 401 1.27 20.32 -28.67
C LYS A 401 1.97 20.57 -27.34
N LEU A 402 1.21 20.76 -26.27
CA LEU A 402 1.78 20.94 -24.92
C LEU A 402 2.42 19.66 -24.40
N ILE A 403 1.78 18.50 -24.60
CA ILE A 403 2.37 17.19 -24.29
C ILE A 403 3.66 16.99 -25.08
N ASP A 404 3.65 17.29 -26.38
CA ASP A 404 4.83 17.14 -27.23
C ASP A 404 5.96 18.06 -26.75
N GLN A 405 5.64 19.31 -26.42
CA GLN A 405 6.58 20.29 -25.88
C GLN A 405 7.18 19.83 -24.55
N TRP A 406 6.35 19.31 -23.63
CA TRP A 406 6.82 18.78 -22.35
C TRP A 406 7.75 17.59 -22.57
N CYS A 407 7.37 16.64 -23.43
CA CYS A 407 8.19 15.47 -23.75
C CYS A 407 9.56 15.89 -24.32
N ASP A 408 9.58 16.79 -25.30
CA ASP A 408 10.83 17.25 -25.92
C ASP A 408 11.76 17.94 -24.92
N GLY A 409 11.19 18.79 -24.06
CA GLY A 409 11.96 19.54 -23.07
C GLY A 409 12.46 18.69 -21.90
N ALA A 410 11.58 17.85 -21.35
CA ALA A 410 11.82 17.04 -20.17
C ALA A 410 12.65 15.79 -20.47
N LEU A 411 12.51 15.20 -21.67
CA LEU A 411 13.04 13.87 -22.01
C LEU A 411 14.03 13.87 -23.18
N GLY A 412 14.11 14.94 -23.97
CA GLY A 412 15.05 15.06 -25.08
C GLY A 412 15.02 13.87 -26.05
N ALA A 413 16.14 13.15 -26.16
CA ALA A 413 16.25 11.99 -27.06
C ALA A 413 15.27 10.85 -26.72
N GLY A 414 14.78 10.76 -25.47
CA GLY A 414 13.74 9.80 -25.07
C GLY A 414 12.31 10.21 -25.45
N ALA A 415 12.10 11.47 -25.85
CA ALA A 415 10.77 12.01 -26.15
C ALA A 415 9.99 11.25 -27.23
N PRO A 416 10.59 10.82 -28.37
CA PRO A 416 9.85 10.12 -29.42
C PRO A 416 9.13 8.86 -28.93
N PHE A 417 9.76 8.12 -28.00
CA PHE A 417 9.22 6.87 -27.47
C PHE A 417 8.06 7.11 -26.50
N LEU A 418 8.18 8.08 -25.58
CA LEU A 418 7.07 8.40 -24.68
C LEU A 418 5.88 8.98 -25.46
N LYS A 419 6.13 9.84 -26.45
CA LYS A 419 5.08 10.37 -27.32
C LYS A 419 4.34 9.26 -28.05
N GLN A 420 5.05 8.20 -28.46
CA GLN A 420 4.43 7.03 -29.06
C GLN A 420 3.57 6.27 -28.04
N TRP A 421 4.08 6.05 -26.82
CA TRP A 421 3.34 5.41 -25.74
C TRP A 421 2.01 6.12 -25.44
N LEU A 422 2.05 7.43 -25.20
CA LEU A 422 0.86 8.23 -24.89
C LEU A 422 -0.18 8.22 -26.02
N ARG A 423 0.27 8.22 -27.29
CA ARG A 423 -0.63 8.11 -28.45
C ARG A 423 -1.28 6.73 -28.52
N MET A 424 -0.53 5.66 -28.26
CA MET A 424 -1.08 4.30 -28.24
C MET A 424 -2.13 4.13 -27.15
N GLU A 425 -1.90 4.71 -25.97
CA GLU A 425 -2.90 4.76 -24.89
C GLU A 425 -4.17 5.50 -25.32
N ALA A 426 -4.03 6.65 -25.96
CA ALA A 426 -5.16 7.43 -26.46
C ALA A 426 -5.94 6.70 -27.57
N GLU A 427 -5.24 6.01 -28.48
CA GLU A 427 -5.83 5.18 -29.52
C GLU A 427 -6.57 3.96 -28.95
N TYR A 428 -6.07 3.39 -27.85
CA TYR A 428 -6.70 2.24 -27.19
C TYR A 428 -7.92 2.64 -26.33
N ARG A 429 -7.92 3.85 -25.74
CA ARG A 429 -8.93 4.34 -24.80
C ARG A 429 -10.40 4.11 -25.21
N PRO A 430 -10.83 4.23 -26.49
CA PRO A 430 -12.20 3.94 -26.88
C PRO A 430 -12.69 2.53 -26.55
N ASN A 431 -11.79 1.56 -26.32
CA ASN A 431 -12.14 0.20 -25.90
C ASN A 431 -12.47 0.08 -24.40
N ILE A 432 -12.19 1.13 -23.61
CA ILE A 432 -12.42 1.17 -22.17
C ILE A 432 -13.89 1.50 -21.91
N LYS A 433 -14.64 0.52 -21.40
CA LYS A 433 -16.08 0.69 -21.14
C LYS A 433 -16.34 1.71 -20.02
N VAL A 434 -15.68 1.53 -18.87
CA VAL A 434 -15.77 2.41 -17.71
C VAL A 434 -14.41 2.38 -17.00
N LEU A 435 -13.85 3.55 -16.74
CA LEU A 435 -12.72 3.74 -15.84
C LEU A 435 -13.21 4.53 -14.63
N GLY A 436 -13.26 3.89 -13.46
CA GLY A 436 -13.73 4.49 -12.21
C GLY A 436 -12.57 4.86 -11.29
N HIS A 437 -12.78 5.86 -10.43
CA HIS A 437 -11.78 6.33 -9.45
C HIS A 437 -11.25 5.26 -8.48
N ALA A 438 -12.02 4.19 -8.26
CA ALA A 438 -11.67 3.08 -7.38
C ALA A 438 -11.19 1.85 -8.18
N GLU A 439 -10.77 2.04 -9.43
CA GLU A 439 -10.17 0.96 -10.21
C GLU A 439 -8.87 0.50 -9.55
N ALA A 440 -8.69 -0.82 -9.52
CA ALA A 440 -7.49 -1.47 -9.02
C ALA A 440 -6.91 -2.46 -10.03
N ASP A 441 -7.68 -2.83 -11.05
CA ASP A 441 -7.33 -3.81 -12.07
C ASP A 441 -7.09 -3.10 -13.40
N ASN A 442 -5.82 -2.96 -13.77
CA ASN A 442 -5.46 -2.26 -15.00
C ASN A 442 -5.83 -3.01 -16.29
N ARG A 443 -6.32 -4.25 -16.23
CA ARG A 443 -6.79 -4.98 -17.42
C ARG A 443 -8.00 -4.30 -18.05
N VAL A 444 -8.73 -3.48 -17.29
CA VAL A 444 -9.83 -2.68 -17.83
C VAL A 444 -9.35 -1.65 -18.86
N CYS A 445 -8.09 -1.23 -18.78
CA CYS A 445 -7.51 -0.18 -19.62
C CYS A 445 -6.29 -0.59 -20.44
N LEU A 446 -5.59 -1.69 -20.11
CA LEU A 446 -4.35 -2.09 -20.77
C LEU A 446 -4.28 -3.61 -21.04
N THR A 447 -4.15 -4.00 -22.31
CA THR A 447 -3.88 -5.39 -22.72
C THR A 447 -2.43 -5.78 -22.49
N PRO A 448 -2.09 -7.08 -22.33
CA PRO A 448 -0.69 -7.50 -22.18
C PRO A 448 0.18 -7.10 -23.39
N GLU A 449 -0.34 -7.11 -24.61
CA GLU A 449 0.41 -6.68 -25.81
C GLU A 449 0.76 -5.19 -25.77
N LEU A 450 -0.19 -4.36 -25.33
CA LEU A 450 0.03 -2.93 -25.14
C LEU A 450 1.10 -2.67 -24.08
N LEU A 451 1.08 -3.42 -22.96
CA LEU A 451 2.10 -3.33 -21.91
C LEU A 451 3.48 -3.76 -22.37
N LEU A 452 3.60 -4.86 -23.13
CA LEU A 452 4.88 -5.28 -23.71
C LEU A 452 5.48 -4.20 -24.62
N ARG A 453 4.63 -3.54 -25.41
CA ARG A 453 5.05 -2.41 -26.25
C ARG A 453 5.45 -1.19 -25.42
N GLY A 454 4.66 -0.82 -24.41
CA GLY A 454 4.99 0.26 -23.48
C GLY A 454 6.32 0.03 -22.79
N ASN A 455 6.51 -1.17 -22.23
CA ASN A 455 7.77 -1.60 -21.62
C ASN A 455 8.96 -1.42 -22.58
N ALA A 456 8.85 -1.89 -23.83
CA ALA A 456 9.89 -1.71 -24.83
C ALA A 456 10.20 -0.23 -25.12
N LEU A 457 9.16 0.61 -25.28
CA LEU A 457 9.33 2.05 -25.52
C LEU A 457 10.04 2.75 -24.36
N PHE A 458 9.73 2.39 -23.11
CA PHE A 458 10.43 2.94 -21.95
C PHE A 458 11.90 2.52 -21.89
N LEU A 459 12.21 1.26 -22.22
CA LEU A 459 13.59 0.78 -22.30
C LEU A 459 14.38 1.49 -23.40
N ASP A 460 13.79 1.65 -24.59
CA ASP A 460 14.40 2.39 -25.70
C ASP A 460 14.60 3.88 -25.35
N ALA A 461 13.64 4.48 -24.64
CA ALA A 461 13.77 5.85 -24.15
C ALA A 461 14.94 6.01 -23.17
N LEU A 462 15.09 5.06 -22.23
CA LEU A 462 16.17 5.05 -21.25
C LEU A 462 17.55 4.88 -21.92
N ASP A 463 17.65 4.02 -22.94
CA ASP A 463 18.89 3.87 -23.71
C ASP A 463 19.22 5.14 -24.51
N ALA A 464 18.22 5.78 -25.13
CA ALA A 464 18.41 6.99 -25.92
C ALA A 464 18.91 8.19 -25.11
N VAL A 465 18.65 8.24 -23.81
CA VAL A 465 19.11 9.33 -22.92
C VAL A 465 20.34 8.96 -22.08
N LYS A 466 20.95 7.80 -22.33
CA LYS A 466 22.10 7.31 -21.57
C LYS A 466 23.23 8.36 -21.56
N GLY A 467 23.61 8.80 -20.36
CA GLY A 467 24.61 9.84 -20.14
C GLY A 467 24.05 11.25 -19.89
N ASP A 468 22.74 11.46 -20.03
CA ASP A 468 22.03 12.66 -19.58
C ASP A 468 21.31 12.34 -18.26
N GLU A 469 21.95 12.66 -17.14
CA GLU A 469 21.45 12.31 -15.79
C GLU A 469 20.06 12.89 -15.50
N ARG A 470 19.81 14.13 -15.94
CA ARG A 470 18.52 14.82 -15.74
C ARG A 470 17.39 14.07 -16.44
N ARG A 471 17.58 13.72 -17.71
CA ARG A 471 16.57 13.02 -18.52
C ARG A 471 16.42 11.56 -18.12
N THR A 472 17.53 10.89 -17.79
CA THR A 472 17.53 9.51 -17.28
C THR A 472 16.71 9.43 -15.99
N ARG A 473 16.95 10.34 -15.04
CA ARG A 473 16.19 10.40 -13.78
C ARG A 473 14.68 10.57 -14.02
N GLN A 474 14.28 11.45 -14.94
CA GLN A 474 12.86 11.66 -15.25
C GLN A 474 12.20 10.40 -15.84
N LEU A 475 12.88 9.71 -16.75
CA LEU A 475 12.34 8.48 -17.36
C LEU A 475 12.29 7.31 -16.37
N GLU A 476 13.31 7.14 -15.53
CA GLU A 476 13.31 6.10 -14.49
C GLU A 476 12.15 6.28 -13.51
N GLN A 477 11.83 7.52 -13.14
CA GLN A 477 10.69 7.84 -12.30
C GLN A 477 9.38 7.39 -12.94
N MET A 478 9.16 7.78 -14.21
CA MET A 478 7.94 7.44 -14.95
C MET A 478 7.81 5.93 -15.21
N TYR A 479 8.94 5.24 -15.43
CA TYR A 479 8.97 3.81 -15.69
C TYR A 479 8.51 2.97 -14.48
N GLY A 480 8.52 3.52 -13.27
CA GLY A 480 8.00 2.85 -12.07
C GLY A 480 6.55 2.37 -12.21
N SER A 481 5.69 3.15 -12.88
CA SER A 481 4.30 2.76 -13.17
C SER A 481 4.21 1.49 -14.01
N ILE A 482 4.99 1.40 -15.11
CA ILE A 482 5.06 0.22 -15.97
C ILE A 482 5.65 -0.97 -15.22
N LEU A 483 6.75 -0.77 -14.49
CA LEU A 483 7.40 -1.81 -13.70
C LEU A 483 6.43 -2.46 -12.70
N SER A 484 5.63 -1.65 -11.99
CA SER A 484 4.64 -2.15 -11.02
C SER A 484 3.69 -3.16 -11.67
N VAL A 485 3.19 -2.83 -12.86
CA VAL A 485 2.27 -3.66 -13.63
C VAL A 485 2.94 -4.91 -14.18
N MET A 486 4.17 -4.77 -14.69
CA MET A 486 4.93 -5.90 -15.20
C MET A 486 5.14 -6.96 -14.13
N VAL A 487 5.34 -6.56 -12.86
CA VAL A 487 5.43 -7.47 -11.72
C VAL A 487 4.06 -8.07 -11.35
N GLU A 488 3.02 -7.22 -11.22
CA GLU A 488 1.68 -7.64 -10.79
C GLU A 488 1.03 -8.64 -11.77
N ARG A 489 1.35 -8.53 -13.07
CA ARG A 489 0.73 -9.34 -14.14
C ARG A 489 1.66 -10.38 -14.77
N TYR A 490 2.91 -10.49 -14.31
CA TYR A 490 3.92 -11.32 -14.96
C TYR A 490 3.45 -12.75 -15.22
N ASN A 491 3.09 -13.48 -14.17
CA ASN A 491 2.66 -14.88 -14.29
C ASN A 491 1.20 -15.00 -14.73
N PHE A 492 0.43 -13.90 -14.68
CA PHE A 492 -0.97 -13.92 -15.07
C PHE A 492 -1.16 -13.93 -16.59
N ASP A 493 -0.58 -12.95 -17.30
CA ASP A 493 -0.74 -12.86 -18.76
C ASP A 493 0.51 -12.38 -19.51
N ILE A 494 1.37 -11.57 -18.90
CA ILE A 494 2.53 -10.96 -19.58
C ILE A 494 3.55 -11.99 -20.05
N GLY A 495 4.00 -12.87 -19.15
CA GLY A 495 5.05 -13.85 -19.45
C GLY A 495 4.63 -14.84 -20.52
N GLU A 496 3.36 -15.26 -20.52
CA GLU A 496 2.81 -16.16 -21.54
C GLU A 496 2.60 -15.45 -22.88
N THR A 497 2.06 -14.24 -22.87
CA THR A 497 1.91 -13.43 -24.10
C THR A 497 3.26 -13.19 -24.77
N ALA A 498 4.31 -12.93 -23.98
CA ALA A 498 5.68 -12.79 -24.48
C ALA A 498 6.22 -14.09 -25.11
N LYS A 499 6.01 -15.25 -24.47
CA LYS A 499 6.40 -16.56 -25.03
C LYS A 499 5.68 -16.87 -26.33
N GLN A 500 4.37 -16.62 -26.38
CA GLN A 500 3.55 -16.82 -27.58
C GLN A 500 4.01 -15.91 -28.71
N LEU A 501 4.30 -14.64 -28.43
CA LEU A 501 4.83 -13.70 -29.41
C LEU A 501 6.20 -14.14 -29.92
N ALA A 502 7.10 -14.59 -29.04
CA ALA A 502 8.41 -15.13 -29.43
C ALA A 502 8.30 -16.36 -30.34
N ALA A 503 7.32 -17.23 -30.08
CA ALA A 503 7.08 -18.42 -30.89
C ALA A 503 6.42 -18.11 -32.25
N THR A 504 5.53 -17.13 -32.31
CA THR A 504 4.71 -16.83 -33.51
C THR A 504 5.29 -15.73 -34.40
N ASN A 505 6.07 -14.80 -33.84
CA ASN A 505 6.64 -13.67 -34.56
C ASN A 505 7.96 -13.20 -33.92
N ALA A 506 9.04 -13.93 -34.20
CA ALA A 506 10.38 -13.65 -33.69
C ALA A 506 10.89 -12.21 -33.99
N ALA A 507 10.49 -11.61 -35.11
CA ALA A 507 10.92 -10.26 -35.46
C ALA A 507 10.27 -9.20 -34.55
N GLU A 508 8.96 -9.29 -34.31
CA GLU A 508 8.28 -8.42 -33.35
C GLU A 508 8.75 -8.70 -31.92
N ALA A 509 8.97 -9.97 -31.56
CA ALA A 509 9.50 -10.34 -30.26
C ALA A 509 10.90 -9.74 -29.97
N ALA A 510 11.78 -9.72 -30.98
CA ALA A 510 13.07 -9.04 -30.87
C ALA A 510 12.90 -7.52 -30.71
N ARG A 511 11.96 -6.91 -31.46
CA ARG A 511 11.67 -5.48 -31.38
C ARG A 511 11.13 -5.05 -30.01
N LEU A 512 10.39 -5.92 -29.32
CA LEU A 512 9.79 -5.65 -28.02
C LEU A 512 10.67 -6.09 -26.83
N HIS A 513 11.92 -6.50 -27.07
CA HIS A 513 12.84 -6.98 -26.03
C HIS A 513 12.29 -8.15 -25.21
N VAL A 514 11.52 -9.06 -25.85
CA VAL A 514 10.88 -10.20 -25.16
C VAL A 514 11.53 -11.56 -25.44
N SER A 515 12.71 -11.57 -26.09
CA SER A 515 13.46 -12.79 -26.42
C SER A 515 14.93 -12.70 -25.96
N PRO A 516 15.23 -12.86 -24.65
CA PRO A 516 14.28 -13.18 -23.57
C PRO A 516 13.73 -11.94 -22.85
N LEU A 517 12.47 -12.03 -22.40
CA LEU A 517 11.89 -11.09 -21.44
C LEU A 517 12.57 -11.29 -20.07
N PRO A 518 12.87 -10.22 -19.31
CA PRO A 518 13.32 -10.34 -17.92
C PRO A 518 12.36 -11.16 -17.07
N THR A 519 12.86 -11.80 -16.00
CA THR A 519 12.00 -12.56 -15.08
C THR A 519 11.14 -11.62 -14.22
N ARG A 520 10.08 -12.15 -13.60
CA ARG A 520 9.30 -11.39 -12.61
C ARG A 520 10.20 -10.79 -11.51
N GLU A 521 11.17 -11.57 -11.04
CA GLU A 521 12.09 -11.15 -9.98
C GLU A 521 13.01 -10.02 -10.44
N ASP A 522 13.49 -10.06 -11.69
CA ASP A 522 14.27 -8.96 -12.27
C ASP A 522 13.47 -7.65 -12.29
N TYR A 523 12.20 -7.73 -12.72
CA TYR A 523 11.28 -6.59 -12.71
C TYR A 523 11.01 -6.08 -11.30
N TYR A 524 10.81 -6.98 -10.33
CA TYR A 524 10.60 -6.61 -8.93
C TYR A 524 11.82 -5.89 -8.36
N LEU A 525 13.03 -6.44 -8.50
CA LEU A 525 14.25 -5.81 -8.03
C LEU A 525 14.48 -4.45 -8.69
N GLN A 526 14.11 -4.29 -9.97
CA GLN A 526 14.17 -2.99 -10.62
C GLN A 526 13.14 -2.01 -10.05
N PHE A 527 11.90 -2.44 -9.86
CA PHE A 527 10.85 -1.64 -9.25
C PHE A 527 11.22 -1.19 -7.83
N GLU A 528 11.75 -2.10 -7.02
CA GLU A 528 12.18 -1.84 -5.65
C GLU A 528 13.31 -0.80 -5.60
N ARG A 529 14.31 -0.91 -6.51
CA ARG A 529 15.37 0.09 -6.66
C ARG A 529 14.80 1.46 -7.05
N THR A 530 13.84 1.51 -7.96
CA THR A 530 13.16 2.76 -8.36
C THR A 530 12.43 3.37 -7.17
N CYS A 531 11.64 2.58 -6.43
CA CYS A 531 10.92 3.04 -5.25
C CYS A 531 11.85 3.64 -4.19
N LYS A 532 12.97 2.95 -3.90
CA LYS A 532 14.01 3.42 -2.97
C LYS A 532 14.67 4.72 -3.44
N LYS A 533 14.91 4.85 -4.76
CA LYS A 533 15.54 6.05 -5.34
C LYS A 533 14.65 7.29 -5.21
N PHE A 534 13.35 7.15 -5.44
CA PHE A 534 12.41 8.26 -5.44
C PHE A 534 11.64 8.43 -4.13
N LYS A 535 11.93 7.63 -3.10
CA LYS A 535 11.31 7.71 -1.76
C LYS A 535 9.79 7.67 -1.83
N CYS A 536 9.27 6.70 -2.58
CA CYS A 536 7.83 6.54 -2.81
C CYS A 536 7.06 6.45 -1.46
N GLY A 537 5.94 7.16 -1.39
CA GLY A 537 5.34 7.63 -0.13
C GLY A 537 3.82 7.88 -0.21
N TRP A 538 3.23 8.12 0.96
CA TRP A 538 1.92 7.63 1.44
C TRP A 538 0.65 7.77 0.57
N LEU A 539 -0.18 6.71 0.67
CA LEU A 539 -1.39 6.27 -0.06
C LEU A 539 -1.18 5.66 -1.46
N GLY A 540 0.07 5.53 -1.90
CA GLY A 540 0.70 4.22 -2.10
C GLY A 540 1.76 4.04 -1.02
N GLU A 541 1.40 3.40 0.10
CA GLU A 541 2.17 3.37 1.35
C GLU A 541 3.70 3.12 1.18
N PHE A 542 4.46 3.68 2.12
CA PHE A 542 5.93 3.78 2.25
C PHE A 542 6.75 2.59 1.72
N GLU A 543 8.01 2.86 1.33
CA GLU A 543 9.11 1.87 1.23
C GLU A 543 8.89 0.71 2.22
N GLY A 544 8.63 -0.48 1.69
CA GLY A 544 8.07 -1.57 2.48
C GLY A 544 6.72 -1.95 1.91
N SER A 545 5.62 -1.31 2.29
CA SER A 545 4.26 -1.77 1.93
C SER A 545 3.94 -1.88 0.43
N ALA A 546 4.24 -0.92 -0.47
CA ALA A 546 3.96 -1.09 -1.90
C ALA A 546 4.84 -2.16 -2.56
N CYS A 547 6.15 -2.14 -2.25
CA CYS A 547 7.11 -3.14 -2.72
C CYS A 547 6.76 -4.52 -2.16
N VAL A 548 6.52 -4.68 -0.86
CA VAL A 548 6.11 -5.92 -0.18
C VAL A 548 4.77 -6.40 -0.74
N ARG A 549 3.77 -5.52 -0.91
CA ARG A 549 2.47 -5.86 -1.51
C ARG A 549 2.64 -6.42 -2.92
N ILE A 550 3.49 -5.81 -3.74
CA ILE A 550 3.73 -6.25 -5.14
C ILE A 550 4.69 -7.46 -5.19
N HIS A 551 5.65 -7.56 -4.26
CA HIS A 551 6.61 -8.65 -4.14
C HIS A 551 5.88 -9.97 -3.88
N HIS A 552 5.06 -9.97 -2.83
CA HIS A 552 4.34 -11.14 -2.31
C HIS A 552 2.91 -11.26 -2.87
N GLY A 553 2.48 -10.33 -3.72
CA GLY A 553 1.13 -10.27 -4.27
C GLY A 553 1.09 -10.16 -5.80
N GLU A 554 0.45 -11.14 -6.44
CA GLU A 554 -0.15 -10.98 -7.77
C GLU A 554 -1.64 -10.69 -7.55
N ILE A 555 -1.97 -9.46 -7.15
CA ILE A 555 -3.37 -9.14 -6.80
C ILE A 555 -4.13 -8.78 -8.07
N LEU A 556 -4.56 -9.79 -8.81
CA LEU A 556 -5.68 -9.63 -9.74
C LEU A 556 -6.92 -10.27 -9.12
N ARG A 557 -7.66 -9.48 -8.36
CA ARG A 557 -9.01 -9.86 -7.94
C ARG A 557 -9.87 -9.99 -9.18
N VAL A 558 -10.61 -11.08 -9.31
CA VAL A 558 -11.60 -11.19 -10.37
C VAL A 558 -12.93 -10.65 -9.89
N VAL A 559 -13.48 -9.72 -10.67
CA VAL A 559 -14.79 -9.12 -10.41
C VAL A 559 -15.84 -9.96 -11.14
N ARG A 560 -16.74 -10.62 -10.40
CA ARG A 560 -18.00 -11.15 -10.95
C ARG A 560 -19.18 -10.40 -10.33
N GLY A 561 -19.87 -9.60 -11.13
CA GLY A 561 -20.91 -8.70 -10.65
C GLY A 561 -20.36 -7.72 -9.60
N LYS A 562 -20.96 -7.69 -8.40
CA LYS A 562 -20.46 -6.86 -7.26
C LYS A 562 -19.43 -7.57 -6.36
N LYS A 563 -19.08 -8.83 -6.64
CA LYS A 563 -18.21 -9.63 -5.76
C LYS A 563 -16.80 -9.72 -6.35
N ARG A 564 -15.81 -9.42 -5.51
CA ARG A 564 -14.38 -9.60 -5.79
C ARG A 564 -13.96 -10.99 -5.28
N PHE A 565 -13.35 -11.79 -6.14
CA PHE A 565 -12.82 -13.11 -5.81
C PHE A 565 -11.30 -13.06 -5.84
N ALA A 566 -10.66 -13.55 -4.77
CA ALA A 566 -9.23 -13.80 -4.79
C ALA A 566 -8.99 -15.15 -5.51
N PRO A 567 -7.90 -15.29 -6.27
CA PRO A 567 -7.55 -16.58 -6.87
C PRO A 567 -7.40 -17.69 -5.80
N PRO A 568 -7.72 -18.96 -6.13
CA PRO A 568 -7.80 -20.04 -5.15
C PRO A 568 -6.47 -20.42 -4.48
N TRP A 569 -5.34 -19.90 -4.97
CA TRP A 569 -4.00 -20.08 -4.40
C TRP A 569 -3.55 -18.93 -3.49
N THR A 570 -4.42 -17.95 -3.22
CA THR A 570 -4.13 -16.87 -2.27
C THR A 570 -4.61 -17.22 -0.87
N PHE A 571 -3.91 -16.75 0.17
CA PHE A 571 -4.31 -16.98 1.56
C PHE A 571 -3.96 -15.81 2.47
N GLN A 572 -4.48 -15.84 3.70
CA GLN A 572 -4.13 -14.91 4.76
C GLN A 572 -3.49 -15.69 5.87
N ASN A 573 -2.44 -15.13 6.46
CA ASN A 573 -1.86 -15.67 7.67
C ASN A 573 -2.64 -15.16 8.90
N PRO A 574 -2.95 -16.04 9.86
CA PRO A 574 -2.72 -17.49 9.82
C PRO A 574 -3.69 -18.21 8.87
N VAL A 575 -3.18 -19.23 8.19
CA VAL A 575 -3.89 -20.01 7.15
C VAL A 575 -4.96 -20.90 7.74
N SER A 576 -4.78 -21.35 8.99
CA SER A 576 -5.74 -22.20 9.68
C SER A 576 -6.74 -21.40 10.52
N LYS A 577 -8.02 -21.75 10.44
CA LYS A 577 -9.07 -21.22 11.34
C LYS A 577 -9.14 -21.89 12.71
N ILE A 578 -8.51 -23.07 12.82
CA ILE A 578 -8.42 -23.87 14.04
C ILE A 578 -6.96 -23.90 14.51
N PRO A 579 -6.69 -24.19 15.79
CA PRO A 579 -5.33 -24.42 16.22
C PRO A 579 -4.70 -25.61 15.50
N VAL A 580 -3.48 -25.42 15.02
CA VAL A 580 -2.67 -26.42 14.30
C VAL A 580 -1.29 -26.40 14.94
N GLN A 581 -1.06 -27.35 15.84
CA GLN A 581 0.21 -27.50 16.53
C GLN A 581 1.17 -28.36 15.70
N ASP A 582 2.44 -27.95 15.64
CA ASP A 582 3.55 -28.63 14.98
C ASP A 582 3.22 -29.06 13.55
N PRO A 583 2.93 -28.10 12.64
CA PRO A 583 2.51 -28.42 11.28
C PRO A 583 3.66 -28.95 10.44
N PHE A 584 3.43 -30.09 9.78
CA PHE A 584 4.32 -30.63 8.77
C PHE A 584 3.65 -30.62 7.39
N VAL A 585 4.23 -29.87 6.45
CA VAL A 585 3.75 -29.78 5.06
C VAL A 585 4.76 -30.40 4.11
N THR A 586 4.30 -31.23 3.18
CA THR A 586 5.15 -31.80 2.11
C THR A 586 4.41 -31.86 0.78
N TRP A 587 5.15 -31.85 -0.33
CA TRP A 587 4.64 -31.98 -1.70
C TRP A 587 4.88 -33.38 -2.24
N ASP A 588 3.83 -34.01 -2.75
CA ASP A 588 3.92 -35.27 -3.48
C ASP A 588 3.76 -35.02 -4.98
N ALA A 589 4.90 -35.01 -5.69
CA ALA A 589 4.92 -34.81 -7.15
C ALA A 589 4.22 -35.93 -7.92
N LYS A 590 4.14 -37.15 -7.37
CA LYS A 590 3.47 -38.29 -8.03
C LYS A 590 1.96 -38.14 -7.94
N ALA A 591 1.44 -37.71 -6.79
CA ALA A 591 0.01 -37.47 -6.59
C ALA A 591 -0.43 -36.07 -7.06
N GLY A 592 0.50 -35.14 -7.25
CA GLY A 592 0.21 -33.75 -7.61
C GLY A 592 -0.54 -33.00 -6.51
N CYS A 593 -0.18 -33.24 -5.23
CA CYS A 593 -0.84 -32.61 -4.09
C CYS A 593 0.09 -32.36 -2.90
N TYR A 594 -0.30 -31.41 -2.06
CA TYR A 594 0.26 -31.18 -0.73
C TYR A 594 -0.40 -32.05 0.33
N TYR A 595 0.40 -32.48 1.30
CA TYR A 595 -0.06 -33.09 2.54
C TYR A 595 0.26 -32.18 3.72
N LEU A 596 -0.72 -31.96 4.60
CA LEU A 596 -0.53 -31.35 5.92
C LEU A 596 -0.76 -32.41 6.98
N LEU A 597 0.25 -32.61 7.83
CA LEU A 597 0.20 -33.46 9.00
C LEU A 597 0.28 -32.58 10.26
N TYR A 598 -0.57 -32.86 11.25
CA TYR A 598 -0.51 -32.17 12.54
C TYR A 598 -1.20 -32.99 13.63
N THR A 599 -0.88 -32.70 14.89
CA THR A 599 -1.58 -33.28 16.03
C THR A 599 -2.94 -32.59 16.22
N CYS A 600 -4.00 -33.39 16.30
CA CYS A 600 -5.33 -32.92 16.71
C CYS A 600 -5.80 -33.70 17.93
N GLY A 601 -5.65 -33.13 19.13
CA GLY A 601 -6.06 -33.79 20.37
C GLY A 601 -5.22 -35.04 20.68
N ASP A 602 -5.83 -36.23 20.60
CA ASP A 602 -5.20 -37.52 20.88
C ASP A 602 -4.82 -38.31 19.61
N GLN A 603 -4.86 -37.66 18.43
CA GLN A 603 -4.61 -38.31 17.14
C GLN A 603 -3.76 -37.47 16.19
N VAL A 604 -3.22 -38.13 15.17
CA VAL A 604 -2.56 -37.48 14.04
C VAL A 604 -3.56 -37.40 12.89
N GLU A 605 -3.82 -36.17 12.41
CA GLU A 605 -4.64 -35.93 11.22
C GLU A 605 -3.75 -35.66 10.00
N ILE A 606 -4.19 -36.15 8.85
CA ILE A 606 -3.64 -35.82 7.54
C ILE A 606 -4.68 -35.10 6.69
N ARG A 607 -4.28 -34.03 6.02
CA ARG A 607 -5.09 -33.30 5.04
C ARG A 607 -4.38 -33.25 3.70
N ARG A 608 -5.14 -33.24 2.62
CA ARG A 608 -4.64 -33.16 1.24
C ARG A 608 -5.24 -31.97 0.53
N GLY A 609 -4.44 -31.32 -0.32
CA GLY A 609 -4.89 -30.19 -1.12
C GLY A 609 -4.03 -30.01 -2.36
N LYS A 610 -4.62 -29.48 -3.43
CA LYS A 610 -3.86 -29.13 -4.65
C LYS A 610 -3.03 -27.84 -4.48
N ASN A 611 -3.38 -27.02 -3.50
CA ASN A 611 -2.65 -25.81 -3.13
C ASN A 611 -2.40 -25.79 -1.62
N ALA A 612 -1.28 -25.20 -1.21
CA ALA A 612 -0.96 -25.04 0.21
C ALA A 612 -1.89 -24.01 0.89
N ALA A 613 -2.35 -23.01 0.12
CA ALA A 613 -3.23 -21.93 0.55
C ALA A 613 -4.55 -22.39 1.23
N GLY A 614 -5.16 -23.47 0.72
CA GLY A 614 -6.39 -24.04 1.26
C GLY A 614 -6.19 -25.32 2.06
N LEU A 615 -4.94 -25.75 2.27
CA LEU A 615 -4.61 -27.06 2.83
C LEU A 615 -5.08 -27.22 4.27
N ALA A 616 -4.94 -26.16 5.08
CA ALA A 616 -5.38 -26.11 6.47
C ALA A 616 -6.89 -26.32 6.63
N ASP A 617 -7.67 -25.79 5.69
CA ASP A 617 -9.13 -25.81 5.68
C ASP A 617 -9.70 -26.90 4.76
N SER A 618 -8.84 -27.73 4.15
CA SER A 618 -9.27 -28.79 3.22
C SER A 618 -10.22 -29.77 3.92
N ASN A 619 -11.33 -30.08 3.24
CA ASN A 619 -12.28 -31.12 3.67
C ASN A 619 -11.79 -32.53 3.33
N ASP A 620 -10.74 -32.65 2.50
CA ASP A 620 -10.10 -33.93 2.20
C ASP A 620 -9.10 -34.26 3.32
N ARG A 621 -9.62 -34.89 4.38
CA ARG A 621 -8.90 -35.22 5.61
C ARG A 621 -9.16 -36.64 6.08
N SER A 622 -8.18 -37.23 6.76
CA SER A 622 -8.28 -38.55 7.38
C SER A 622 -7.53 -38.57 8.71
N VAL A 623 -7.90 -39.52 9.58
CA VAL A 623 -7.11 -39.82 10.77
C VAL A 623 -5.99 -40.77 10.34
N ALA A 624 -4.76 -40.25 10.28
CA ALA A 624 -3.60 -41.05 9.90
C ALA A 624 -3.36 -42.15 10.95
N TRP A 625 -3.45 -41.79 12.23
CA TRP A 625 -3.30 -42.72 13.34
C TRP A 625 -3.88 -42.18 14.65
N ARG A 626 -4.43 -43.08 15.47
CA ARG A 626 -4.87 -42.83 16.85
C ARG A 626 -4.37 -43.96 17.76
N PRO A 627 -3.86 -43.69 18.96
CA PRO A 627 -3.48 -44.73 19.92
C PRO A 627 -4.67 -45.65 20.24
N PRO A 628 -4.46 -46.98 20.28
CA PRO A 628 -5.55 -47.93 20.47
C PRO A 628 -6.07 -48.00 21.91
N SER A 629 -5.28 -47.61 22.93
CA SER A 629 -5.71 -47.56 24.35
C SER A 629 -4.74 -46.77 25.24
N LYS A 630 -5.17 -46.41 26.47
CA LYS A 630 -4.33 -45.73 27.48
C LYS A 630 -3.12 -46.55 27.99
N ASN A 631 -3.07 -47.86 27.74
CA ASN A 631 -1.95 -48.74 28.14
C ASN A 631 -1.07 -49.14 26.94
N ALA A 632 -1.23 -48.47 25.80
CA ALA A 632 -0.37 -48.69 24.64
C ALA A 632 1.05 -48.14 24.88
N PRO A 633 2.07 -48.62 24.15
CA PRO A 633 3.45 -48.11 24.25
C PRO A 633 3.57 -46.59 24.06
N VAL A 634 2.59 -45.98 23.40
CA VAL A 634 2.34 -44.55 23.35
C VAL A 634 0.88 -44.35 23.76
N SER A 635 0.65 -43.68 24.89
CA SER A 635 -0.65 -43.58 25.57
C SER A 635 -1.36 -42.23 25.37
N GLY A 636 -0.67 -41.20 24.87
CA GLY A 636 -1.21 -39.87 24.60
C GLY A 636 -0.13 -38.81 24.34
N ASN A 637 -0.52 -37.52 24.34
CA ASN A 637 0.38 -36.37 24.10
C ASN A 637 1.22 -36.50 22.83
N ILE A 638 0.59 -36.83 21.70
CA ILE A 638 1.30 -36.94 20.43
C ILE A 638 1.71 -35.54 19.97
N THR A 639 2.96 -35.31 19.61
CA THR A 639 3.47 -34.00 19.17
C THR A 639 4.43 -34.15 17.98
N ALA A 640 4.53 -33.09 17.17
CA ALA A 640 5.45 -32.99 16.04
C ALA A 640 5.46 -34.19 15.07
N PRO A 641 4.34 -34.50 14.40
CA PRO A 641 4.31 -35.57 13.41
C PRO A 641 4.89 -35.11 12.06
N GLU A 642 5.91 -35.81 11.56
CA GLU A 642 6.47 -35.57 10.22
C GLU A 642 6.15 -36.72 9.24
N LEU A 643 5.85 -36.40 7.98
CA LEU A 643 5.51 -37.35 6.92
C LEU A 643 6.63 -37.51 5.90
N HIS A 644 7.17 -38.71 5.75
CA HIS A 644 8.30 -38.99 4.85
C HIS A 644 8.00 -40.14 3.90
N CYS A 645 8.35 -40.00 2.63
CA CYS A 645 8.30 -41.10 1.66
C CYS A 645 9.65 -41.82 1.63
N GLY A 646 9.65 -43.08 2.04
CA GLY A 646 10.84 -43.93 2.04
C GLY A 646 11.25 -44.37 0.64
N ARG A 647 12.50 -44.80 0.50
CA ARG A 647 13.05 -45.35 -0.76
C ARG A 647 12.35 -46.62 -1.24
N ASP A 648 11.67 -47.30 -0.34
CA ASP A 648 10.81 -48.46 -0.61
C ASP A 648 9.42 -48.07 -1.14
N GLY A 649 9.16 -46.77 -1.35
CA GLY A 649 7.90 -46.25 -1.88
C GLY A 649 6.78 -46.17 -0.84
N LYS A 650 7.06 -46.47 0.43
CA LYS A 650 6.09 -46.42 1.53
C LYS A 650 6.20 -45.12 2.29
N TRP A 651 5.11 -44.72 2.95
CA TRP A 651 5.09 -43.52 3.77
C TRP A 651 5.33 -43.86 5.24
N TYR A 652 6.08 -43.00 5.92
CA TYR A 652 6.45 -43.13 7.32
C TYR A 652 6.05 -41.86 8.07
N ILE A 653 5.44 -42.03 9.25
CA ILE A 653 5.22 -40.94 10.19
C ILE A 653 6.18 -41.10 11.35
N TYR A 654 6.99 -40.08 11.61
CA TYR A 654 7.78 -39.96 12.82
C TYR A 654 7.12 -38.94 13.73
N ALA A 655 6.93 -39.30 15.00
CA ALA A 655 6.30 -38.40 15.96
C ALA A 655 6.84 -38.68 17.37
N SER A 656 6.54 -37.76 18.29
CA SER A 656 6.81 -37.92 19.71
C SER A 656 5.51 -38.16 20.47
N GLY A 657 5.55 -38.93 21.56
CA GLY A 657 4.36 -39.16 22.39
C GLY A 657 4.69 -39.77 23.75
N SER A 658 3.79 -39.59 24.71
CA SER A 658 4.01 -40.07 26.08
C SER A 658 3.82 -41.59 26.17
N ASP A 659 4.72 -42.27 26.88
CA ASP A 659 4.57 -43.70 27.23
C ASP A 659 3.84 -43.93 28.57
N GLY A 660 3.34 -42.86 29.19
CA GLY A 660 2.63 -42.90 30.47
C GLY A 660 3.52 -42.92 31.72
N MET A 661 4.85 -42.89 31.59
CA MET A 661 5.77 -42.79 32.74
C MET A 661 6.07 -41.34 33.11
N THR A 662 6.21 -41.07 34.41
CA THR A 662 6.51 -39.73 34.96
C THR A 662 8.01 -39.54 35.24
N ILE A 663 8.59 -38.41 34.84
CA ILE A 663 9.98 -38.03 35.15
C ILE A 663 10.14 -37.92 36.69
N PRO A 664 11.12 -38.59 37.34
CA PRO A 664 11.38 -38.41 38.76
C PRO A 664 11.93 -37.00 39.04
N THR A 665 11.14 -36.13 39.65
CA THR A 665 11.60 -34.81 40.09
C THR A 665 12.37 -34.94 41.40
N GLY A 666 13.69 -35.10 41.32
CA GLY A 666 14.57 -34.99 42.48
C GLY A 666 14.68 -33.54 42.95
N SER A 667 13.75 -33.07 43.79
CA SER A 667 13.98 -31.90 44.65
C SER A 667 13.12 -32.01 45.91
N SER A 668 13.84 -32.12 47.02
CA SER A 668 13.36 -31.97 48.39
C SER A 668 12.58 -30.67 48.60
N SER A 669 11.67 -30.71 49.58
CA SER A 669 10.89 -29.62 50.15
C SER A 669 11.58 -28.25 50.13
N VAL A 670 10.85 -27.26 49.63
CA VAL A 670 11.15 -25.82 49.70
C VAL A 670 11.01 -25.37 51.16
N GLU A 671 12.04 -25.52 51.97
CA GLU A 671 12.09 -24.85 53.30
C GLU A 671 13.45 -24.28 53.68
N ASP A 672 14.51 -24.35 52.85
CA ASP A 672 15.84 -23.90 53.31
C ASP A 672 16.72 -23.29 52.21
N THR A 673 16.26 -22.18 51.63
CA THR A 673 17.13 -21.26 50.88
C THR A 673 17.03 -19.90 51.53
N GLY A 674 17.95 -19.57 52.44
CA GLY A 674 18.04 -18.30 53.18
C GLY A 674 18.19 -17.07 52.28
N LEU A 675 17.14 -16.74 51.54
CA LEU A 675 17.02 -15.58 50.66
C LEU A 675 16.52 -14.33 51.39
N ASP A 676 16.02 -14.48 52.63
CA ASP A 676 15.59 -13.37 53.48
C ASP A 676 16.76 -12.60 54.14
N GLU A 677 17.96 -13.19 54.22
CA GLU A 677 19.12 -12.55 54.86
C GLU A 677 19.91 -11.59 53.94
N MET A 678 19.55 -11.49 52.65
CA MET A 678 20.27 -10.65 51.68
C MET A 678 19.52 -9.39 51.21
N GLY A 679 18.36 -9.06 51.77
CA GLY A 679 17.74 -7.73 51.59
C GLY A 679 17.40 -7.34 50.15
N LEU A 680 17.12 -8.32 49.27
CA LEU A 680 16.73 -8.11 47.86
C LEU A 680 15.24 -8.37 47.62
N GLY A 681 14.39 -8.08 48.61
CA GLY A 681 12.95 -8.39 48.58
C GLY A 681 12.09 -7.46 47.73
N ASP A 682 12.59 -6.28 47.32
CA ASP A 682 11.71 -5.23 46.76
C ASP A 682 11.87 -4.96 45.26
N ASP A 683 12.81 -5.60 44.56
CA ASP A 683 13.06 -5.38 43.11
C ASP A 683 12.56 -6.54 42.20
N LEU A 684 11.75 -7.45 42.74
CA LEU A 684 11.15 -8.56 41.98
C LEU A 684 9.62 -8.45 41.80
N MET A 685 9.04 -7.26 42.03
CA MET A 685 7.61 -7.00 41.82
C MET A 685 7.19 -6.82 40.34
N GLY A 686 8.00 -7.31 39.39
CA GLY A 686 7.70 -7.27 37.95
C GLY A 686 7.33 -8.62 37.33
N VAL A 687 7.38 -9.73 38.07
CA VAL A 687 7.26 -11.09 37.49
C VAL A 687 5.97 -11.81 37.88
N GLU A 688 5.23 -11.37 38.92
CA GLU A 688 4.05 -12.09 39.42
C GLU A 688 2.71 -11.77 38.72
N GLU A 689 2.59 -10.69 37.93
CA GLU A 689 1.32 -10.39 37.25
C GLU A 689 1.04 -11.22 35.98
N SER A 690 1.91 -12.17 35.62
CA SER A 690 1.78 -12.94 34.38
C SER A 690 1.07 -14.31 34.48
N LEU A 691 0.59 -14.73 35.67
CA LEU A 691 0.04 -16.07 35.86
C LEU A 691 -1.35 -16.06 36.52
N LYS A 692 -2.38 -15.65 35.76
CA LYS A 692 -3.77 -16.04 36.07
C LYS A 692 -4.12 -17.35 35.36
N GLY A 693 -3.56 -18.44 35.89
CA GLY A 693 -3.87 -19.81 35.52
C GLY A 693 -3.35 -20.72 36.63
N ASN A 694 -4.22 -21.56 37.20
CA ASN A 694 -3.99 -22.28 38.44
C ASN A 694 -3.01 -23.48 38.30
N ARG A 695 -1.91 -23.33 37.56
CA ARG A 695 -0.82 -24.32 37.41
C ARG A 695 0.49 -23.57 37.22
N SER A 696 1.42 -23.77 38.15
CA SER A 696 2.74 -23.13 38.17
C SER A 696 3.60 -23.63 37.00
N PHE A 697 4.64 -22.89 36.62
CA PHE A 697 5.61 -23.27 35.58
C PHE A 697 6.22 -24.67 35.81
N THR A 698 6.25 -25.10 37.07
CA THR A 698 6.63 -26.43 37.55
C THR A 698 5.66 -27.54 37.09
N ASP A 699 4.36 -27.27 36.98
CA ASP A 699 3.34 -28.32 36.78
C ASP A 699 3.19 -28.81 35.33
N MET A 700 3.76 -28.08 34.35
CA MET A 700 3.63 -28.28 32.88
C MET A 700 4.61 -29.24 32.21
N ILE A 701 5.89 -29.12 32.58
CA ILE A 701 6.98 -29.95 32.06
C ILE A 701 7.23 -31.16 33.00
N GLN A 702 6.65 -31.14 34.19
CA GLN A 702 6.59 -32.28 35.11
C GLN A 702 5.25 -33.00 34.87
N ALA A 703 5.15 -34.26 34.48
CA ALA A 703 6.12 -35.33 34.50
C ALA A 703 5.63 -36.39 33.51
N SER A 704 6.01 -36.32 32.24
CA SER A 704 5.78 -37.43 31.31
C SER A 704 6.99 -37.62 30.41
N GLU A 705 7.58 -38.80 30.44
CA GLU A 705 8.59 -39.18 29.46
C GLU A 705 7.96 -39.32 28.08
N ASN A 706 8.59 -38.72 27.07
CA ASN A 706 8.16 -38.78 25.67
C ASN A 706 9.11 -39.67 24.87
N ARG A 707 8.54 -40.43 23.95
CA ARG A 707 9.27 -41.36 23.09
C ARG A 707 9.08 -40.97 21.64
N LEU A 708 10.17 -41.08 20.88
CA LEU A 708 10.10 -41.04 19.43
C LEU A 708 9.58 -42.39 18.94
N PHE A 709 8.56 -42.37 18.10
CA PHE A 709 7.99 -43.56 17.50
C PHE A 709 7.81 -43.40 16.00
N VAL A 710 7.72 -44.54 15.32
CA VAL A 710 7.53 -44.61 13.88
C VAL A 710 6.27 -45.39 13.52
N LEU A 711 5.52 -44.84 12.58
CA LEU A 711 4.39 -45.47 11.93
C LEU A 711 4.71 -45.69 10.45
N GLN A 712 4.15 -46.74 9.85
CA GLN A 712 4.29 -47.03 8.43
C GLN A 712 2.91 -47.09 7.78
N SER A 713 2.77 -46.58 6.55
CA SER A 713 1.52 -46.61 5.81
C SER A 713 1.07 -48.03 5.51
N LYS A 714 -0.26 -48.22 5.54
CA LYS A 714 -0.93 -49.48 5.16
C LYS A 714 -1.02 -49.66 3.65
N THR A 715 -0.98 -48.55 2.92
CA THR A 715 -1.10 -48.47 1.46
C THR A 715 -0.04 -47.54 0.89
N ASP A 716 0.09 -47.53 -0.44
CA ASP A 716 0.98 -46.61 -1.16
C ASP A 716 0.51 -45.14 -1.10
N ASP A 717 -0.78 -44.92 -0.80
CA ASP A 717 -1.37 -43.62 -0.49
C ASP A 717 -1.33 -43.38 1.04
N PRO A 718 -0.75 -42.28 1.55
CA PRO A 718 -0.72 -41.98 2.97
C PRO A 718 -2.13 -41.73 3.58
N PHE A 719 -3.18 -41.61 2.76
CA PHE A 719 -4.57 -41.51 3.23
C PHE A 719 -5.17 -42.84 3.70
N GLY A 720 -4.57 -43.99 3.34
CA GLY A 720 -5.05 -45.31 3.75
C GLY A 720 -4.77 -45.67 5.22
N GLY A 721 -4.18 -44.76 5.98
CA GLY A 721 -3.88 -44.91 7.40
C GLY A 721 -2.56 -45.63 7.69
N PHE A 722 -2.15 -45.59 8.97
CA PHE A 722 -0.83 -46.04 9.39
C PHE A 722 -0.88 -47.13 10.47
N GLU A 723 0.19 -47.92 10.55
CA GLU A 723 0.44 -48.93 11.57
C GLU A 723 1.63 -48.56 12.43
N PHE A 724 1.50 -48.75 13.74
CA PHE A 724 2.59 -48.58 14.68
C PHE A 724 3.67 -49.65 14.47
N LYS A 725 4.93 -49.24 14.27
CA LYS A 725 6.06 -50.15 14.08
C LYS A 725 7.00 -50.22 15.28
N GLY A 726 7.10 -49.16 16.08
CA GLY A 726 7.84 -49.21 17.34
C GLY A 726 8.29 -47.84 17.86
N ILE A 727 8.84 -47.88 19.07
CA ILE A 727 9.63 -46.78 19.67
C ILE A 727 11.07 -46.91 19.18
N LEU A 728 11.65 -45.82 18.69
CA LEU A 728 12.99 -45.79 18.09
C LEU A 728 14.10 -45.92 19.13
N ASP A 729 13.93 -45.29 20.30
CA ASP A 729 14.83 -45.44 21.44
C ASP A 729 14.02 -45.37 22.75
N LYS A 730 14.04 -46.46 23.50
CA LYS A 730 13.30 -46.58 24.78
C LYS A 730 14.08 -46.01 25.97
N THR A 731 15.35 -45.66 25.76
CA THR A 731 16.27 -45.26 26.83
C THR A 731 16.35 -43.74 27.01
N VAL A 732 15.75 -42.99 26.08
CA VAL A 732 15.85 -41.53 26.03
C VAL A 732 14.45 -40.92 26.02
N SER A 733 14.26 -39.85 26.79
CA SER A 733 13.09 -38.97 26.63
C SER A 733 13.38 -37.94 25.55
N ALA A 734 12.59 -37.95 24.48
CA ALA A 734 12.83 -37.12 23.30
C ALA A 734 11.54 -36.66 22.62
N LEU A 735 11.64 -35.49 21.99
CA LEU A 735 10.58 -34.76 21.32
C LEU A 735 11.01 -34.39 19.89
N ASP A 736 10.02 -34.07 19.07
CA ASP A 736 10.15 -33.42 17.77
C ASP A 736 11.19 -34.07 16.85
N PRO A 737 10.93 -35.29 16.35
CA PRO A 737 11.84 -35.93 15.42
C PRO A 737 11.79 -35.24 14.06
N THR A 738 12.95 -35.06 13.44
CA THR A 738 13.05 -34.72 12.02
C THR A 738 13.98 -35.67 11.29
N VAL A 739 13.56 -36.12 10.11
CA VAL A 739 14.31 -37.10 9.31
C VAL A 739 14.76 -36.46 8.00
N PHE A 740 16.00 -36.70 7.61
CA PHE A 740 16.53 -36.25 6.32
C PHE A 740 17.59 -37.22 5.81
N ALA A 741 17.89 -37.13 4.51
CA ALA A 741 18.96 -37.87 3.87
C ALA A 741 20.11 -36.94 3.50
N ASP A 742 21.34 -37.42 3.55
CA ASP A 742 22.48 -36.75 2.94
C ASP A 742 22.55 -36.98 1.41
N GLY A 743 23.55 -36.39 0.75
CA GLY A 743 23.75 -36.52 -0.70
C GLY A 743 23.99 -37.95 -1.18
N ASP A 744 24.49 -38.83 -0.32
CA ASP A 744 24.71 -40.25 -0.60
C ASP A 744 23.48 -41.11 -0.27
N GLY A 745 22.47 -40.51 0.38
CA GLY A 745 21.24 -41.18 0.75
C GLY A 745 21.20 -41.83 2.12
N THR A 746 22.19 -41.56 2.95
CA THR A 746 22.23 -42.01 4.32
C THR A 746 21.19 -41.24 5.13
N LEU A 747 20.33 -41.96 5.86
CA LEU A 747 19.30 -41.38 6.69
C LEU A 747 19.85 -40.94 8.06
N TYR A 748 19.45 -39.75 8.48
CA TYR A 748 19.73 -39.18 9.79
C TYR A 748 18.44 -38.69 10.42
N MET A 749 18.38 -38.75 11.75
CA MET A 749 17.33 -38.11 12.53
C MET A 749 17.94 -37.10 13.48
N CYS A 750 17.37 -35.90 13.52
CA CYS A 750 17.61 -34.92 14.57
C CYS A 750 16.37 -34.87 15.48
N TYR A 751 16.56 -34.73 16.79
CA TYR A 751 15.45 -34.64 17.75
C TYR A 751 15.86 -33.84 18.98
N ALA A 752 14.88 -33.35 19.74
CA ALA A 752 15.10 -32.66 21.00
C ALA A 752 15.12 -33.66 22.17
N GLN A 753 16.29 -33.88 22.77
CA GLN A 753 16.44 -34.70 23.98
C GLN A 753 16.11 -33.87 25.23
N GLN A 754 15.24 -34.40 26.09
CA GLN A 754 14.86 -33.78 27.37
C GLN A 754 15.85 -34.18 28.48
N ALA A 755 16.44 -33.18 29.15
CA ALA A 755 17.37 -33.33 30.28
C ALA A 755 17.27 -32.09 31.22
N ALA A 756 18.39 -31.61 31.79
CA ALA A 756 18.45 -30.29 32.45
C ALA A 756 18.41 -29.17 31.37
N GLY A 757 17.20 -28.88 30.87
CA GLY A 757 16.96 -28.16 29.61
C GLY A 757 16.81 -29.14 28.43
N THR A 758 16.75 -28.64 27.19
CA THR A 758 16.65 -29.48 25.98
C THR A 758 17.87 -29.32 25.07
N LYS A 759 18.28 -30.42 24.41
CA LYS A 759 19.42 -30.44 23.49
C LYS A 759 19.00 -31.06 22.17
N LEU A 760 19.53 -30.54 21.06
CA LEU A 760 19.30 -31.17 19.76
C LEU A 760 20.34 -32.24 19.52
N VAL A 761 19.87 -33.45 19.24
CA VAL A 761 20.69 -34.65 19.09
C VAL A 761 20.49 -35.22 17.69
N MET A 762 21.60 -35.44 16.99
CA MET A 762 21.66 -36.06 15.68
C MET A 762 22.08 -37.53 15.83
N ARG A 763 21.41 -38.44 15.11
CA ARG A 763 21.78 -39.86 15.07
C ARG A 763 21.54 -40.46 13.69
N LYS A 764 22.45 -41.32 13.26
CA LYS A 764 22.32 -42.04 11.99
C LYS A 764 21.27 -43.14 12.10
N MET A 765 20.43 -43.28 11.08
CA MET A 765 19.45 -44.34 10.96
C MET A 765 20.01 -45.51 10.14
N LYS A 766 19.57 -46.72 10.47
CA LYS A 766 19.88 -47.93 9.68
C LYS A 766 18.93 -48.05 8.49
N ASP A 767 17.66 -47.77 8.75
CA ASP A 767 16.52 -47.85 7.84
C ASP A 767 15.42 -46.90 8.36
N ASN A 768 14.26 -46.84 7.69
CA ASN A 768 13.15 -45.99 8.11
C ASN A 768 12.52 -46.42 9.46
N LEU A 769 12.95 -47.52 10.07
CA LEU A 769 12.30 -48.08 11.26
C LEU A 769 13.22 -48.09 12.49
N SER A 770 14.53 -47.90 12.34
CA SER A 770 15.48 -48.09 13.43
C SER A 770 16.77 -47.27 13.30
N PHE A 771 17.36 -46.94 14.45
CA PHE A 771 18.68 -46.34 14.51
C PHE A 771 19.78 -47.34 14.15
N ASP A 772 20.88 -46.84 13.58
CA ASP A 772 22.09 -47.63 13.41
C ASP A 772 22.68 -47.97 14.80
N PRO A 773 22.79 -49.27 15.17
CA PRO A 773 23.35 -49.67 16.46
C PRO A 773 24.79 -49.22 16.67
N ALA A 774 25.55 -49.01 15.59
CA ALA A 774 26.93 -48.52 15.65
C ALA A 774 27.01 -46.98 15.75
N SER A 775 25.89 -46.26 15.56
CA SER A 775 25.83 -44.81 15.66
C SER A 775 25.46 -44.35 17.07
N MET A 776 26.39 -43.62 17.67
CA MET A 776 26.17 -42.93 18.94
C MET A 776 25.39 -41.63 18.71
N PRO A 777 24.48 -41.24 19.64
CA PRO A 777 23.80 -39.95 19.59
C PRO A 777 24.80 -38.79 19.77
N VAL A 778 24.67 -37.74 18.96
CA VAL A 778 25.59 -36.59 18.92
C VAL A 778 24.83 -35.31 19.20
N VAL A 779 25.20 -34.60 20.26
CA VAL A 779 24.62 -33.28 20.56
C VAL A 779 25.15 -32.26 19.54
N VAL A 780 24.26 -31.67 18.74
CA VAL A 780 24.58 -30.68 17.71
C VAL A 780 24.23 -29.25 18.16
N VAL A 781 23.27 -29.10 19.07
CA VAL A 781 22.97 -27.83 19.76
C VAL A 781 22.76 -28.13 21.24
N ASN A 782 23.40 -27.36 22.12
CA ASN A 782 23.42 -27.60 23.55
C ASN A 782 22.83 -26.41 24.31
N SER A 783 21.95 -26.67 25.29
CA SER A 783 21.48 -25.69 26.27
C SER A 783 22.62 -25.21 27.18
N HIS A 784 22.53 -23.96 27.62
CA HIS A 784 23.44 -23.31 28.57
C HIS A 784 22.84 -23.19 29.99
N GLY A 785 21.54 -23.48 30.16
CA GLY A 785 20.87 -23.56 31.45
C GLY A 785 19.57 -24.38 31.41
N THR A 786 18.95 -24.59 32.57
CA THR A 786 17.69 -25.35 32.73
C THR A 786 16.46 -24.64 32.14
N ALA A 787 16.56 -23.33 31.89
CA ALA A 787 15.52 -22.52 31.28
C ALA A 787 15.58 -22.50 29.74
N ASP A 788 16.66 -23.01 29.13
CA ASP A 788 16.80 -23.03 27.68
C ASP A 788 15.97 -24.16 27.06
N VAL A 789 15.04 -23.78 26.20
CA VAL A 789 14.25 -24.69 25.37
C VAL A 789 14.68 -24.51 23.91
N PHE A 790 15.19 -25.60 23.35
CA PHE A 790 15.58 -25.81 21.96
C PHE A 790 14.86 -27.05 21.48
N GLU A 791 13.90 -26.85 20.59
CA GLU A 791 12.95 -27.88 20.16
C GLU A 791 12.64 -27.74 18.67
N ALA A 792 11.82 -28.64 18.13
CA ALA A 792 11.42 -28.64 16.73
C ALA A 792 12.57 -28.46 15.73
N PRO A 793 13.63 -29.30 15.76
CA PRO A 793 14.63 -29.27 14.72
C PRO A 793 13.99 -29.61 13.37
N THR A 794 14.38 -28.94 12.31
CA THR A 794 14.10 -29.35 10.94
C THR A 794 15.34 -29.09 10.08
N VAL A 795 15.65 -30.00 9.15
CA VAL A 795 16.84 -29.88 8.30
C VAL A 795 16.41 -29.59 6.87
N LEU A 796 16.85 -28.42 6.38
CA LEU A 796 16.63 -27.98 5.01
C LEU A 796 17.87 -28.32 4.16
N ALA A 797 17.66 -29.11 3.10
CA ALA A 797 18.67 -29.39 2.08
C ALA A 797 18.36 -28.59 0.81
N ARG A 798 19.31 -27.76 0.37
CA ARG A 798 19.16 -26.97 -0.86
C ARG A 798 20.52 -26.62 -1.46
N ASP A 799 20.63 -26.71 -2.78
CA ASP A 799 21.84 -26.34 -3.55
C ASP A 799 23.14 -27.00 -3.01
N GLY A 800 23.03 -28.26 -2.56
CA GLY A 800 24.14 -29.02 -1.98
C GLY A 800 24.53 -28.61 -0.55
N ARG A 801 23.79 -27.69 0.08
CA ARG A 801 23.99 -27.20 1.44
C ARG A 801 22.92 -27.77 2.39
N LEU A 802 23.28 -27.90 3.66
CA LEU A 802 22.37 -28.34 4.73
C LEU A 802 22.26 -27.24 5.80
N PHE A 803 21.03 -26.93 6.18
CA PHE A 803 20.71 -25.96 7.22
C PHE A 803 19.84 -26.60 8.29
N LEU A 804 20.24 -26.50 9.56
CA LEU A 804 19.43 -26.91 10.69
C LEU A 804 18.70 -25.69 11.23
N VAL A 805 17.37 -25.72 11.15
CA VAL A 805 16.48 -24.73 11.75
C VAL A 805 15.88 -25.32 13.01
N TYR A 806 15.74 -24.53 14.06
CA TYR A 806 15.16 -24.98 15.33
C TYR A 806 14.50 -23.83 16.09
N SER A 807 13.48 -24.17 16.87
CA SER A 807 12.79 -23.23 17.76
C SER A 807 13.62 -22.96 19.00
N CYS A 808 13.66 -21.70 19.40
CA CYS A 808 14.13 -21.23 20.69
C CYS A 808 12.90 -20.82 21.50
N PHE A 809 12.84 -21.26 22.75
CA PHE A 809 11.69 -21.15 23.66
C PHE A 809 10.53 -22.09 23.32
N GLY A 810 9.80 -22.48 24.36
CA GLY A 810 8.61 -23.31 24.20
C GLY A 810 7.45 -22.52 23.57
N ARG A 811 6.51 -23.23 22.96
CA ARG A 811 5.32 -22.68 22.27
C ARG A 811 4.45 -21.66 23.04
N TRP A 812 4.64 -21.50 24.35
CA TRP A 812 3.92 -20.56 25.21
C TRP A 812 4.62 -19.20 25.38
N SER A 813 5.85 -19.06 24.86
CA SER A 813 6.68 -17.87 25.06
C SER A 813 6.46 -16.82 23.98
N ASN A 814 6.13 -15.58 24.40
CA ASN A 814 6.03 -14.45 23.46
C ASN A 814 7.39 -14.12 22.80
N ALA A 815 8.49 -14.58 23.40
CA ALA A 815 9.86 -14.40 22.87
C ALA A 815 10.30 -15.55 21.94
N GLY A 816 9.42 -16.53 21.66
CA GLY A 816 9.71 -17.66 20.77
C GLY A 816 10.23 -17.20 19.41
N MET A 817 11.31 -17.80 18.94
CA MET A 817 11.96 -17.44 17.68
C MET A 817 12.64 -18.67 17.10
N MET A 818 12.86 -18.67 15.79
CA MET A 818 13.65 -19.71 15.14
C MET A 818 15.07 -19.24 14.83
N LYS A 819 16.03 -20.15 15.03
CA LYS A 819 17.43 -19.96 14.61
C LYS A 819 17.78 -20.96 13.53
N ILE A 820 18.78 -20.58 12.73
CA ILE A 820 19.32 -21.41 11.64
C ILE A 820 20.84 -21.52 11.79
N CYS A 821 21.38 -22.72 11.60
CA CYS A 821 22.81 -22.96 11.48
C CYS A 821 23.14 -23.83 10.26
N GLU A 822 24.22 -23.47 9.57
CA GLU A 822 24.68 -24.19 8.38
C GLU A 822 25.67 -25.30 8.74
N TYR A 823 25.59 -26.41 8.00
CA TYR A 823 26.51 -27.54 8.10
C TYR A 823 27.89 -27.19 7.52
N ALA A 824 28.94 -27.39 8.32
CA ALA A 824 30.32 -27.04 7.97
C ALA A 824 31.10 -28.13 7.20
N GLY A 825 30.44 -29.18 6.67
CA GLY A 825 31.04 -30.07 5.68
C GLY A 825 31.93 -31.22 6.17
N LYS A 826 32.02 -31.52 7.48
CA LYS A 826 32.93 -32.57 8.01
C LYS A 826 32.30 -33.96 8.11
N ASP A 827 31.28 -34.09 8.95
CA ASP A 827 30.53 -35.33 9.21
C ASP A 827 29.23 -34.94 9.90
N ILE A 828 28.08 -35.31 9.35
CA ILE A 828 26.75 -34.91 9.85
C ILE A 828 26.56 -35.34 11.32
N ALA A 829 27.11 -36.49 11.71
CA ALA A 829 27.08 -36.99 13.08
C ALA A 829 28.30 -36.53 13.90
N ARG A 830 28.72 -35.26 13.74
CA ARG A 830 29.71 -34.62 14.62
C ARG A 830 29.23 -33.26 15.10
N ALA A 831 29.37 -33.01 16.40
CA ALA A 831 29.01 -31.74 17.02
C ALA A 831 29.72 -30.54 16.35
N SER A 832 31.01 -30.68 15.98
CA SER A 832 31.78 -29.61 15.34
C SER A 832 31.39 -29.31 13.90
N SER A 833 30.48 -30.09 13.31
CA SER A 833 29.92 -29.82 11.99
C SER A 833 28.73 -28.86 12.04
N TRP A 834 28.19 -28.60 13.23
CA TRP A 834 27.04 -27.74 13.45
C TRP A 834 27.43 -26.65 14.43
N ASN A 835 27.68 -25.43 13.96
CA ASN A 835 28.11 -24.35 14.83
C ASN A 835 26.91 -23.62 15.47
N GLY A 836 26.31 -24.24 16.50
CA GLY A 836 25.17 -23.66 17.22
C GLY A 836 25.44 -22.28 17.84
N ARG A 837 26.70 -21.93 18.15
CA ARG A 837 27.07 -20.60 18.68
C ARG A 837 27.09 -19.49 17.63
N ALA A 838 27.19 -19.84 16.35
CA ALA A 838 27.09 -18.92 15.22
C ALA A 838 25.69 -18.96 14.56
N ALA A 839 24.72 -19.64 15.18
CA ALA A 839 23.37 -19.71 14.65
C ALA A 839 22.74 -18.31 14.62
N ARG A 840 22.29 -17.90 13.44
CA ARG A 840 21.62 -16.62 13.24
C ARG A 840 20.13 -16.74 13.46
N ASN A 841 19.48 -15.60 13.68
CA ASN A 841 18.02 -15.55 13.69
C ASN A 841 17.51 -15.88 12.29
N PHE A 842 16.50 -16.73 12.22
CA PHE A 842 15.83 -17.14 10.99
C PHE A 842 14.43 -16.54 10.88
N LEU A 843 13.66 -16.61 11.98
CA LEU A 843 12.35 -15.97 12.11
C LEU A 843 12.22 -15.43 13.54
N VAL A 844 12.07 -14.12 13.69
CA VAL A 844 11.89 -13.48 14.99
C VAL A 844 10.44 -13.05 15.21
N PRO A 845 9.95 -12.98 16.46
CA PRO A 845 8.62 -12.46 16.73
C PRO A 845 8.45 -11.06 16.14
N GLY A 846 7.29 -10.82 15.51
CA GLY A 846 6.99 -9.59 14.79
C GLY A 846 5.73 -8.88 15.29
N ASN A 847 5.68 -7.57 14.99
CA ASN A 847 4.49 -6.71 14.93
C ASN A 847 3.81 -6.33 16.27
N LYS A 848 4.44 -5.42 17.03
CA LYS A 848 3.74 -4.59 18.02
C LYS A 848 2.91 -3.53 17.29
N LEU A 849 1.62 -3.79 17.15
CA LEU A 849 0.67 -2.79 16.66
C LEU A 849 0.32 -1.80 17.79
N ASN A 850 0.32 -0.50 17.47
CA ASN A 850 0.28 0.59 18.45
C ASN A 850 -1.14 1.00 18.87
N SER A 851 -2.21 0.44 18.29
CA SER A 851 -3.60 0.82 18.66
C SER A 851 -4.32 -0.24 19.50
N MET A 852 -5.22 0.21 20.38
CA MET A 852 -6.07 -0.67 21.20
C MET A 852 -7.10 -1.50 20.37
N ALA A 853 -7.37 -1.13 19.12
CA ALA A 853 -8.26 -1.89 18.24
C ALA A 853 -7.55 -3.12 17.67
N GLU A 854 -6.27 -2.99 17.31
CA GLU A 854 -5.42 -4.06 16.77
C GLU A 854 -5.05 -5.11 17.84
N GLN A 855 -4.96 -4.72 19.10
CA GLN A 855 -4.79 -5.67 20.23
C GLN A 855 -5.99 -6.59 20.45
N LYS A 856 -7.16 -6.26 19.89
CA LYS A 856 -8.38 -7.09 19.98
C LYS A 856 -8.58 -8.01 18.77
N ASP A 857 -7.88 -7.78 17.66
CA ASP A 857 -7.93 -8.66 16.50
C ASP A 857 -6.92 -9.81 16.68
N ARG A 858 -7.45 -11.01 16.92
CA ARG A 858 -6.63 -12.21 17.11
C ARG A 858 -5.82 -12.58 15.86
N PHE A 859 -6.20 -12.15 14.66
CA PHE A 859 -5.51 -12.52 13.43
C PHE A 859 -4.43 -11.51 12.99
N ALA A 860 -4.24 -10.42 13.73
CA ALA A 860 -3.34 -9.33 13.36
C ALA A 860 -1.94 -9.44 14.01
N GLN A 861 -1.57 -10.59 14.57
CA GLN A 861 -0.28 -10.79 15.28
C GLN A 861 0.22 -12.24 15.16
N CYS A 862 1.55 -12.41 15.18
CA CYS A 862 2.22 -13.70 15.34
C CYS A 862 3.32 -13.56 16.40
N LEU A 863 3.03 -14.04 17.60
CA LEU A 863 3.93 -14.07 18.75
C LEU A 863 4.51 -15.49 18.90
N GLY A 864 5.78 -15.59 19.25
CA GLY A 864 6.43 -16.88 19.49
C GLY A 864 6.34 -17.88 18.33
N PRO A 865 6.76 -17.55 17.09
CA PRO A 865 6.89 -18.54 16.04
C PRO A 865 7.78 -19.71 16.49
N GLY A 866 7.35 -20.94 16.20
CA GLY A 866 8.01 -22.17 16.64
C GLY A 866 8.12 -23.21 15.53
N HIS A 867 7.82 -24.48 15.84
CA HIS A 867 7.92 -25.65 14.97
C HIS A 867 7.55 -25.35 13.51
N ALA A 868 8.47 -25.70 12.60
CA ALA A 868 8.38 -25.39 11.19
C ALA A 868 8.73 -26.60 10.30
N SER A 869 8.16 -26.60 9.10
CA SER A 869 8.47 -27.53 8.01
C SER A 869 8.64 -26.77 6.70
N PHE A 870 9.48 -27.30 5.81
CA PHE A 870 9.79 -26.68 4.53
C PHE A 870 9.24 -27.51 3.37
N PHE A 871 8.69 -26.83 2.37
CA PHE A 871 8.16 -27.45 1.17
C PHE A 871 8.36 -26.55 -0.04
N THR A 872 8.33 -27.12 -1.24
CA THR A 872 8.51 -26.34 -2.47
C THR A 872 7.18 -26.01 -3.13
N SER A 873 7.19 -24.96 -3.95
CA SER A 873 6.16 -24.81 -4.99
C SER A 873 6.13 -26.05 -5.90
N PRO A 874 5.03 -26.32 -6.60
CA PRO A 874 4.92 -27.54 -7.40
C PRO A 874 5.91 -27.59 -8.59
N ASP A 875 6.46 -26.45 -9.03
CA ASP A 875 7.52 -26.36 -10.05
C ASP A 875 8.94 -26.42 -9.46
N GLY A 876 9.07 -26.46 -8.13
CA GLY A 876 10.35 -26.51 -7.43
C GLY A 876 11.11 -25.17 -7.39
N THR A 877 10.55 -24.08 -7.92
CA THR A 877 11.26 -22.79 -8.02
C THR A 877 11.26 -22.00 -6.71
N GLU A 878 10.19 -22.09 -5.92
CA GLU A 878 10.04 -21.40 -4.66
C GLU A 878 10.19 -22.34 -3.46
N LEU A 879 10.73 -21.81 -2.38
CA LEU A 879 10.78 -22.47 -1.08
C LEU A 879 9.80 -21.80 -0.11
N TRP A 880 9.03 -22.61 0.59
CA TRP A 880 7.99 -22.18 1.51
C TRP A 880 8.19 -22.83 2.87
N CYS A 881 7.79 -22.12 3.92
CA CYS A 881 7.85 -22.55 5.30
C CYS A 881 6.44 -22.55 5.91
N ALA A 882 6.01 -23.69 6.43
CA ALA A 882 4.83 -23.83 7.26
C ALA A 882 5.26 -23.89 8.72
N TYR A 883 4.79 -22.98 9.55
CA TYR A 883 5.16 -22.90 10.96
C TYR A 883 3.96 -22.55 11.83
N HIS A 884 4.03 -22.86 13.13
CA HIS A 884 3.01 -22.40 14.06
C HIS A 884 3.38 -21.08 14.76
N GLY A 885 2.38 -20.32 15.18
CA GLY A 885 2.57 -19.09 15.96
C GLY A 885 1.37 -18.76 16.83
N MET A 886 1.60 -18.04 17.92
CA MET A 886 0.54 -17.58 18.83
C MET A 886 -0.10 -16.28 18.35
N GLN A 887 -1.40 -16.17 18.58
CA GLN A 887 -2.19 -14.97 18.28
C GLN A 887 -2.35 -14.02 19.47
N ARG A 888 -2.04 -14.48 20.70
CA ARG A 888 -2.28 -13.74 21.93
C ARG A 888 -1.10 -13.88 22.89
N PRO A 889 -0.74 -12.83 23.64
CA PRO A 889 0.26 -12.93 24.69
C PRO A 889 -0.16 -13.96 25.74
N ASN A 890 0.79 -14.76 26.21
CA ASN A 890 0.63 -15.65 27.36
C ASN A 890 -0.60 -16.58 27.24
N ALA A 891 -0.70 -17.37 26.17
CA ALA A 891 -1.78 -18.35 25.97
C ALA A 891 -1.86 -19.44 27.08
N GLY A 892 -0.98 -19.38 28.09
CA GLY A 892 -0.84 -20.39 29.12
C GLY A 892 -0.29 -21.69 28.54
N THR A 893 -0.26 -22.72 29.37
CA THR A 893 0.29 -24.03 28.98
C THR A 893 -0.81 -25.01 28.53
N GLY A 894 -2.08 -24.58 28.51
CA GLY A 894 -3.28 -25.36 28.16
C GLY A 894 -3.35 -25.83 26.69
N PRO A 895 -4.52 -26.29 26.19
CA PRO A 895 -4.65 -26.76 24.80
C PRO A 895 -4.09 -25.71 23.84
N ALA A 896 -3.20 -26.13 22.93
CA ALA A 896 -2.31 -25.23 22.20
C ALA A 896 -3.10 -24.22 21.36
N ASP A 897 -3.03 -22.93 21.70
CA ASP A 897 -3.64 -21.81 20.94
C ASP A 897 -2.63 -21.24 19.94
N VAL A 898 -2.03 -22.14 19.15
CA VAL A 898 -1.09 -21.83 18.05
C VAL A 898 -1.73 -22.19 16.72
N TYR A 899 -1.52 -21.36 15.72
CA TYR A 899 -2.15 -21.47 14.40
C TYR A 899 -1.09 -21.67 13.33
N LEU A 900 -1.45 -22.30 12.22
CA LEU A 900 -0.58 -22.50 11.07
C LEU A 900 -0.43 -21.19 10.28
N PHE A 901 0.82 -20.81 10.08
CA PHE A 901 1.28 -19.76 9.18
C PHE A 901 2.04 -20.41 8.03
N ILE A 902 1.91 -19.84 6.84
CA ILE A 902 2.70 -20.23 5.67
C ILE A 902 3.34 -18.95 5.13
N GLN A 903 4.63 -18.99 4.84
CA GLN A 903 5.35 -17.84 4.33
C GLN A 903 6.46 -18.31 3.39
N ARG A 904 6.76 -17.52 2.37
CA ARG A 904 7.84 -17.80 1.44
C ARG A 904 9.18 -17.60 2.16
N VAL A 905 10.15 -18.45 1.86
CA VAL A 905 11.50 -18.32 2.40
C VAL A 905 12.30 -17.44 1.44
N ASP A 906 12.73 -16.29 1.92
CA ASP A 906 13.65 -15.43 1.18
C ASP A 906 15.10 -15.89 1.41
N PHE A 907 16.04 -15.29 0.69
CA PHE A 907 17.46 -15.65 0.76
C PHE A 907 18.32 -14.42 0.95
N ALA A 908 19.32 -14.53 1.83
CA ALA A 908 20.36 -13.51 1.99
C ALA A 908 21.31 -13.50 0.78
N ASP A 909 22.13 -12.44 0.66
CA ASP A 909 23.09 -12.27 -0.44
C ASP A 909 24.09 -13.45 -0.60
N ASP A 910 24.33 -14.20 0.47
CA ASP A 910 25.18 -15.40 0.49
C ASP A 910 24.43 -16.70 0.10
N GLY A 911 23.18 -16.56 -0.35
CA GLY A 911 22.27 -17.64 -0.70
C GLY A 911 21.73 -18.44 0.48
N SER A 912 21.92 -17.98 1.72
CA SER A 912 21.40 -18.67 2.90
C SER A 912 19.92 -18.29 3.19
N PRO A 913 19.06 -19.23 3.65
CA PRO A 913 17.62 -18.98 3.83
C PRO A 913 17.30 -18.00 4.97
N ASP A 914 16.43 -17.02 4.79
CA ASP A 914 16.02 -16.05 5.82
C ASP A 914 14.53 -15.71 5.70
N MET A 915 13.82 -15.63 6.82
CA MET A 915 12.40 -15.27 6.86
C MET A 915 12.13 -13.96 7.59
N GLY A 916 13.11 -13.38 8.29
CA GLY A 916 12.94 -12.13 9.01
C GLY A 916 11.82 -12.17 10.05
N LYS A 917 10.65 -11.60 9.73
CA LYS A 917 9.47 -11.49 10.60
C LYS A 917 8.25 -12.18 9.97
N PRO A 918 7.26 -12.62 10.79
CA PRO A 918 6.02 -13.18 10.29
C PRO A 918 5.23 -12.22 9.39
N GLU A 919 4.79 -12.71 8.23
CA GLU A 919 3.79 -12.07 7.38
C GLU A 919 2.38 -12.26 7.98
N ILE A 920 1.70 -11.16 8.30
CA ILE A 920 0.35 -11.14 8.90
C ILE A 920 -0.53 -10.11 8.21
N ALA A 921 -1.85 -10.27 8.30
CA ALA A 921 -2.82 -9.30 7.83
C ALA A 921 -2.71 -7.95 8.56
N GLY A 922 -2.49 -6.87 7.79
CA GLY A 922 -2.52 -5.50 8.28
C GLY A 922 -3.48 -4.63 7.46
N GLU A 923 -4.41 -3.99 8.18
CA GLU A 923 -5.19 -2.79 7.86
C GLU A 923 -6.72 -2.94 7.65
N ASN A 924 -7.42 -2.35 8.63
CA ASN A 924 -8.82 -1.94 8.70
C ASN A 924 -9.85 -2.93 9.31
N PRO A 925 -10.11 -2.84 10.64
CA PRO A 925 -11.09 -3.68 11.34
C PRO A 925 -12.55 -3.45 10.91
N GLU A 926 -12.85 -2.45 10.07
CA GLU A 926 -14.19 -2.26 9.48
C GLU A 926 -14.38 -2.98 8.13
N ASN A 927 -13.31 -3.51 7.52
CA ASN A 927 -13.37 -4.04 6.17
C ASN A 927 -13.09 -5.54 6.10
N LYS A 928 -14.14 -6.37 6.15
CA LYS A 928 -14.09 -7.84 5.92
C LYS A 928 -13.64 -8.26 4.51
N SER A 929 -13.11 -7.33 3.70
CA SER A 929 -12.63 -7.55 2.33
C SER A 929 -11.14 -7.19 2.12
N ALA A 930 -10.38 -7.09 3.22
CA ALA A 930 -8.93 -6.91 3.22
C ALA A 930 -8.24 -7.92 2.28
N PRO A 931 -7.22 -7.51 1.51
CA PRO A 931 -6.51 -8.38 0.58
C PRO A 931 -5.82 -9.56 1.30
N PRO A 932 -5.62 -10.70 0.62
CA PRO A 932 -4.67 -11.70 1.10
C PRO A 932 -3.28 -11.08 1.22
N THR A 933 -2.57 -11.38 2.32
CA THR A 933 -1.22 -10.86 2.56
C THR A 933 -0.12 -11.70 1.95
N THR A 934 -0.44 -12.94 1.58
CA THR A 934 0.53 -13.89 1.06
C THR A 934 -0.13 -14.72 -0.05
N CYS A 935 0.57 -14.89 -1.18
CA CYS A 935 0.04 -15.61 -2.35
C CYS A 935 0.93 -16.80 -2.67
N PHE A 936 0.34 -17.99 -2.87
CA PHE A 936 1.08 -19.19 -3.30
C PHE A 936 1.14 -19.24 -4.82
N ILE A 937 2.32 -19.25 -5.44
CA ILE A 937 2.41 -19.36 -6.91
C ILE A 937 2.16 -20.82 -7.33
N ILE A 938 1.22 -21.04 -8.26
CA ILE A 938 1.13 -22.30 -9.01
C ILE A 938 2.24 -22.28 -10.07
N PRO A 939 2.89 -23.42 -10.40
CA PRO A 939 3.77 -23.54 -11.55
C PRO A 939 3.32 -22.73 -12.74
N SER A 940 4.30 -22.06 -13.36
CA SER A 940 4.13 -21.54 -14.71
C SER A 940 3.51 -22.62 -15.61
N GLY A 941 2.25 -22.45 -16.03
CA GLY A 941 1.62 -23.31 -17.03
C GLY A 941 0.16 -23.71 -16.78
N GLU A 942 -0.35 -23.68 -15.54
CA GLU A 942 -1.80 -23.84 -15.34
C GLU A 942 -2.48 -22.47 -15.43
N LEU A 943 -3.13 -22.24 -16.58
CA LEU A 943 -4.07 -21.13 -16.72
C LEU A 943 -5.13 -21.26 -15.64
N TRP A 944 -5.20 -20.28 -14.74
CA TRP A 944 -6.49 -19.97 -14.16
C TRP A 944 -7.30 -19.23 -15.21
N THR A 945 -8.06 -20.00 -15.98
CA THR A 945 -9.16 -19.42 -16.73
C THR A 945 -10.28 -19.16 -15.70
N PRO A 946 -10.75 -17.92 -15.50
CA PRO A 946 -12.06 -17.75 -14.89
C PRO A 946 -13.00 -18.59 -15.75
N ILE A 947 -13.65 -19.60 -15.15
CA ILE A 947 -14.63 -20.44 -15.84
C ILE A 947 -15.53 -19.48 -16.63
N PRO A 948 -15.55 -19.58 -17.98
CA PRO A 948 -16.42 -18.72 -18.79
C PRO A 948 -17.87 -18.92 -18.36
N GLU A 949 -18.64 -17.83 -18.43
CA GLU A 949 -20.07 -17.79 -18.06
C GLU A 949 -20.90 -18.97 -18.59
#